data_AF-A0A4R5V1P6-F1
#
_entry.id   AF-A0A4R5V1P6-F1
#
_cell.length_a   1.000
_cell.length_b   1.000
_cell.length_c   1.000
_cell.angle_alpha   90.00
_cell.angle_beta   90.00
_cell.angle_gamma   90.00
#
_symmetry.space_group_name_H-M   'P 1'
#
loop_
_entity.id
_entity.type
_entity.pdbx_description
1 polymer ?
#
loop_
_entity_poly.entity_id
_entity_poly.type
_entity_poly.pdbx_seq_one_letter_code
_entity_poly.pdbx_strand_id
1 'polypeptide(L)'
;MRFKNFFSEKLEKIPLLEFTQYGKVLVFGGLFILVLGCQSESKKPVTKTDDLVKAPIQRLSDLEEGNQPREIKVSFSSLPKSRIRNFNKPNNEKRSILPMLRDELGNPILDQDSNPFFLGEGGVSQFKKYTSDDGLALDGVNSALVDSRGHIWFGTNGGGATRFDGLDFYTYTENQGLASNIVRSMLEDSKGNIWFGTVGRGISKFDGKTFENFGYDKIGDDVIYSMVEDRDGNIWFGSSGIGVIRYDGESFSTLDQSDGLAGDVVISMAKDSEGNLWFGTNGDGLSRFDGSTFTTFTTEDGLPSDRIRAIYSDADGFLWIGTLGGGISRYDGKAFQNFNKADGLAGNVVRSIISDKNGQIWIATETGVSRFDGKRFISYTTEQGLAGNSVLDLAKDSQGNLWFCTDGGGVSRLDGLAFTSFTNQQGLAGNLVLSGLQDREGNHWFGTAGWGVSKYDGQSFTTLSSDQGISGDVIHAILEDEKDRIWLGTGGDGVSIIEGDVVTIFDSQSGLPSDEILCLTQDRNGAIWMGTYDGVVRWKDETLTHYTTDQGIIGNEVLDIIEDQTGAIWFGAVDGGITRFDGEKFINFSMDQGLIDNAVLRLTEDELGNIWIGTGHGVSVLFVEDIKTLSESPDHLPNFLSIDTEQGLPDNVILQITDLPGPTISLGTNQGLAIFDFDPKADNPLQNLNIFNSETGYPVKDLTDGENALLLDRDGILWAGTGSVKNGLVRFDLSQNESNQSQPKLLLKQIRLNEEIIPWQSLQNAEKVSPELLATDQLITIKRRLNPSEESNLSRRFKGVSFESVDGFFPIPQKLILPYRHNQINIEYGTDELSKADLIEYQYRLNGYESEWGPVLRRTSATFGNIQEGSYKFEVRARIKGPIEDQSGEWTEPISFSFTVLPPWYRSWWAYTIYTILFLSLIYPLHLYQRNRVLKAEREKAKERELAHAREIEKAYKDLESAHENLKSTQSQLIQAEKMASLGELTAGIAHEIQNPLNFVKNFSEVSHELVEEMYEEIESGDFEEARNIAKDVKENMDRIATHSMRADAIVKAMLQHSKASMGTKEPVDINMVADESIRLSYHGIRAKEKDFKGEYYKELSEKLPQPEVIRQEISRILINMCNNSFYAAQEKAKQSKDPDFIPKVKISTQKVKKGIEIKISDNGTGIPQDIIGKIFQPFFTTKPTGLGTGLGLSLSYDTIKSYQGEISVESQTGENSSTTFTIFLPVKPKKTT
;
A
#
# COMPACT_ATOMS: atom_id res chain seq x y z
N MET A 1 1.87 3.19 -46.52
CA MET A 1 1.77 2.27 -47.69
C MET A 1 1.56 0.86 -47.15
N ARG A 2 0.47 0.18 -47.54
CA ARG A 2 0.01 -1.18 -47.17
C ARG A 2 -0.38 -1.45 -45.70
N PHE A 3 -1.66 -1.25 -45.38
CA PHE A 3 -2.58 -2.28 -44.84
C PHE A 3 -4.01 -1.73 -44.94
N LYS A 4 -4.56 -1.81 -46.15
CA LYS A 4 -5.98 -1.60 -46.50
C LYS A 4 -6.45 -2.96 -46.99
N ASN A 5 -7.60 -3.44 -46.51
CA ASN A 5 -8.35 -4.64 -46.90
C ASN A 5 -8.37 -5.77 -45.85
N PHE A 6 -9.28 -5.68 -44.89
CA PHE A 6 -10.14 -6.81 -44.54
C PHE A 6 -11.33 -6.30 -43.70
N PHE A 7 -12.55 -6.70 -44.05
CA PHE A 7 -13.85 -6.37 -43.45
C PHE A 7 -14.54 -5.07 -43.90
N SER A 8 -15.05 -5.11 -45.15
CA SER A 8 -16.39 -4.62 -45.46
C SER A 8 -17.28 -5.84 -45.73
N GLU A 9 -18.36 -6.02 -44.98
CA GLU A 9 -19.65 -6.63 -45.38
C GLU A 9 -20.43 -7.12 -44.14
N LYS A 10 -21.70 -6.67 -44.07
CA LYS A 10 -22.79 -7.01 -43.13
C LYS A 10 -22.98 -6.06 -41.93
N LEU A 11 -23.91 -5.11 -42.09
CA LEU A 11 -25.20 -5.08 -41.36
C LEU A 11 -25.98 -3.82 -41.76
N GLU A 12 -26.80 -3.94 -42.81
CA GLU A 12 -28.03 -3.16 -42.96
C GLU A 12 -29.18 -4.01 -42.40
N LYS A 13 -29.97 -3.49 -41.45
CA LYS A 13 -31.47 -3.52 -41.38
C LYS A 13 -32.08 -3.51 -39.95
N ILE A 14 -32.83 -2.42 -39.66
CA ILE A 14 -34.17 -2.32 -38.98
C ILE A 14 -34.21 -2.30 -37.42
N PRO A 15 -35.10 -1.54 -36.71
CA PRO A 15 -35.63 -0.16 -36.85
C PRO A 15 -35.65 0.66 -35.51
N LEU A 16 -36.03 1.95 -35.56
CA LEU A 16 -36.39 2.77 -34.38
C LEU A 16 -37.66 2.25 -33.66
N LEU A 17 -37.66 2.30 -32.32
CA LEU A 17 -38.86 2.27 -31.48
C LEU A 17 -38.75 3.29 -30.34
N GLU A 18 -39.83 4.07 -30.16
CA GLU A 18 -40.04 5.08 -29.11
C GLU A 18 -40.11 4.45 -27.72
N PHE A 19 -39.49 5.08 -26.71
CA PHE A 19 -39.92 5.00 -25.31
C PHE A 19 -39.69 6.33 -24.59
N THR A 20 -40.79 7.00 -24.28
CA THR A 20 -40.89 8.10 -23.31
C THR A 20 -41.08 7.54 -21.89
N GLN A 21 -40.59 8.30 -20.91
CA GLN A 21 -41.01 8.41 -19.49
C GLN A 21 -40.19 7.71 -18.37
N TYR A 22 -39.58 8.58 -17.55
CA TYR A 22 -39.08 8.49 -16.16
C TYR A 22 -37.72 7.83 -15.85
N GLY A 23 -36.79 8.66 -15.34
CA GLY A 23 -35.65 8.23 -14.50
C GLY A 23 -34.29 8.78 -14.92
N LYS A 24 -33.98 10.05 -14.63
CA LYS A 24 -32.61 10.60 -14.69
C LYS A 24 -31.81 10.00 -13.51
N VAL A 25 -30.84 9.15 -13.81
CA VAL A 25 -29.66 8.88 -12.97
C VAL A 25 -28.46 8.99 -13.89
N LEU A 26 -27.59 9.96 -13.62
CA LEU A 26 -26.32 10.14 -14.33
C LEU A 26 -25.41 8.95 -14.02
N VAL A 27 -25.08 8.17 -15.05
CA VAL A 27 -23.90 7.30 -15.09
C VAL A 27 -23.15 7.67 -16.36
N PHE A 28 -21.95 8.23 -16.20
CA PHE A 28 -21.07 8.60 -17.31
C PHE A 28 -20.67 7.35 -18.08
N GLY A 29 -21.18 7.25 -19.31
CA GLY A 29 -20.87 6.18 -20.23
C GLY A 29 -19.49 6.37 -20.87
N GLY A 30 -18.60 5.41 -20.65
CA GLY A 30 -17.53 5.13 -21.60
C GLY A 30 -18.13 4.55 -22.88
N LEU A 31 -18.31 5.37 -23.91
CA LEU A 31 -18.65 4.89 -25.25
C LEU A 31 -17.70 5.47 -26.30
N PHE A 32 -17.00 4.54 -26.96
CA PHE A 32 -16.16 4.71 -28.15
C PHE A 32 -16.66 5.80 -29.11
N ILE A 33 -15.90 6.89 -29.26
CA ILE A 33 -16.05 7.82 -30.38
C ILE A 33 -15.32 7.24 -31.61
N LEU A 34 -16.13 6.90 -32.60
CA LEU A 34 -15.70 6.57 -33.95
C LEU A 34 -15.11 7.82 -34.61
N VAL A 35 -13.79 7.82 -34.82
CA VAL A 35 -13.08 8.84 -35.60
C VAL A 35 -13.59 8.83 -37.04
N LEU A 36 -14.50 9.75 -37.36
CA LEU A 36 -14.72 10.22 -38.73
C LEU A 36 -13.83 11.45 -38.94
N GLY A 37 -12.61 11.19 -39.41
CA GLY A 37 -11.70 12.23 -39.86
C GLY A 37 -12.28 12.96 -41.06
N CYS A 38 -12.83 14.15 -40.81
CA CYS A 38 -12.98 15.19 -41.81
C CYS A 38 -11.85 16.19 -41.62
N GLN A 39 -10.87 16.20 -42.54
CA GLN A 39 -9.83 17.22 -42.58
C GLN A 39 -10.49 18.59 -42.75
N SER A 40 -10.36 19.45 -41.74
CA SER A 40 -10.68 20.88 -41.78
C SER A 40 -9.36 21.65 -41.96
N GLU A 41 -9.21 22.28 -43.12
CA GLU A 41 -8.01 23.03 -43.56
C GLU A 41 -7.94 24.46 -43.00
N SER A 42 -8.43 24.71 -41.78
CA SER A 42 -8.51 26.06 -41.22
C SER A 42 -7.67 26.22 -39.95
N LYS A 43 -6.38 26.56 -40.11
CA LYS A 43 -5.50 27.01 -39.01
C LYS A 43 -5.73 28.47 -38.56
N LYS A 44 -6.83 29.10 -38.98
CA LYS A 44 -7.16 30.48 -38.56
C LYS A 44 -8.22 30.44 -37.46
N PRO A 45 -8.18 31.38 -36.49
CA PRO A 45 -9.30 31.60 -35.58
C PRO A 45 -10.57 31.83 -36.40
N VAL A 46 -11.70 31.25 -35.96
CA VAL A 46 -12.96 31.44 -36.66
C VAL A 46 -13.62 32.72 -36.15
N THR A 47 -13.41 33.82 -36.86
CA THR A 47 -14.09 35.10 -36.65
C THR A 47 -15.44 35.07 -37.37
N LYS A 48 -16.55 34.96 -36.61
CA LYS A 48 -17.91 35.08 -37.18
C LYS A 48 -18.37 36.53 -37.12
N THR A 49 -18.45 37.24 -38.25
CA THR A 49 -18.95 38.63 -38.30
C THR A 49 -20.15 38.87 -39.23
N ASP A 50 -20.40 38.00 -40.22
CA ASP A 50 -21.19 38.43 -41.39
C ASP A 50 -22.65 37.92 -41.44
N ASP A 51 -23.06 36.97 -40.57
CA ASP A 51 -24.43 36.40 -40.56
C ASP A 51 -24.95 36.06 -39.14
N LEU A 52 -24.68 36.90 -38.13
CA LEU A 52 -25.12 36.64 -36.75
C LEU A 52 -26.57 37.05 -36.52
N VAL A 53 -27.38 36.13 -35.97
CA VAL A 53 -28.71 36.43 -35.45
C VAL A 53 -28.54 37.36 -34.25
N LYS A 54 -29.28 38.48 -34.22
CA LYS A 54 -29.26 39.37 -33.04
C LYS A 54 -29.65 38.58 -31.79
N ALA A 55 -28.84 38.70 -30.74
CA ALA A 55 -29.12 38.08 -29.46
C ALA A 55 -30.53 38.48 -28.96
N PRO A 56 -31.37 37.52 -28.53
CA PRO A 56 -32.65 37.83 -27.93
C PRO A 56 -32.46 38.68 -26.66
N ILE A 57 -33.29 39.74 -26.55
CA ILE A 57 -33.26 40.70 -25.45
C ILE A 57 -34.61 40.65 -24.73
N GLN A 58 -34.60 40.45 -23.41
CA GLN A 58 -35.79 40.46 -22.56
C GLN A 58 -35.62 41.47 -21.43
N ARG A 59 -36.62 42.33 -21.21
CA ARG A 59 -36.66 43.24 -20.06
C ARG A 59 -37.59 42.69 -19.00
N LEU A 60 -37.17 42.75 -17.74
CA LEU A 60 -37.99 42.31 -16.61
C LEU A 60 -39.33 43.06 -16.52
N SER A 61 -39.35 44.35 -16.87
CA SER A 61 -40.58 45.17 -16.92
C SER A 61 -41.65 44.64 -17.87
N ASP A 62 -41.25 43.81 -18.85
CA ASP A 62 -42.11 43.34 -19.92
C ASP A 62 -42.73 41.95 -19.59
N LEU A 63 -42.35 41.36 -18.44
CA LEU A 63 -42.90 40.09 -17.95
C LEU A 63 -44.29 40.28 -17.34
N GLU A 64 -45.16 39.29 -17.53
CA GLU A 64 -46.47 39.25 -16.87
C GLU A 64 -46.32 39.26 -15.34
N GLU A 65 -47.30 39.82 -14.62
CA GLU A 65 -47.25 40.04 -13.16
C GLU A 65 -47.00 38.75 -12.34
N GLY A 66 -47.36 37.57 -12.88
CA GLY A 66 -47.10 36.25 -12.28
C GLY A 66 -45.71 35.67 -12.54
N ASN A 67 -44.96 36.27 -13.47
CA ASN A 67 -43.63 35.87 -13.94
C ASN A 67 -42.54 36.84 -13.45
N GLN A 68 -42.85 37.72 -12.50
CA GLN A 68 -41.86 38.60 -11.88
C GLN A 68 -41.01 37.82 -10.84
N PRO A 69 -39.76 38.23 -10.60
CA PRO A 69 -38.89 37.60 -9.60
C PRO A 69 -39.56 37.56 -8.22
N ARG A 70 -39.38 36.46 -7.49
CA ARG A 70 -40.02 36.27 -6.19
C ARG A 70 -39.11 36.75 -5.06
N GLU A 71 -39.59 37.67 -4.23
CA GLU A 71 -38.88 38.11 -3.03
C GLU A 71 -39.34 37.34 -1.79
N ILE A 72 -38.39 36.78 -1.06
CA ILE A 72 -38.59 36.04 0.19
C ILE A 72 -37.78 36.71 1.29
N LYS A 73 -38.44 37.05 2.41
CA LYS A 73 -37.73 37.60 3.58
C LYS A 73 -37.15 36.48 4.43
N VAL A 74 -35.83 36.46 4.57
CA VAL A 74 -35.05 35.46 5.30
C VAL A 74 -34.40 36.13 6.51
N SER A 75 -34.48 35.51 7.69
CA SER A 75 -33.86 36.06 8.90
C SER A 75 -32.60 35.28 9.24
N PHE A 76 -31.45 35.96 9.17
CA PHE A 76 -30.15 35.44 9.62
C PHE A 76 -30.04 35.32 11.15
N SER A 77 -30.99 35.92 11.90
CA SER A 77 -30.87 36.14 13.35
C SER A 77 -31.84 35.31 14.22
N SER A 78 -32.70 34.46 13.65
CA SER A 78 -33.74 33.77 14.42
C SER A 78 -33.78 32.25 14.26
N LEU A 79 -33.59 31.54 15.39
CA LEU A 79 -34.10 30.19 15.65
C LEU A 79 -35.63 30.18 15.39
N PRO A 80 -36.16 29.46 14.40
CA PRO A 80 -37.60 29.42 14.18
C PRO A 80 -38.25 28.36 15.07
N LYS A 81 -39.41 28.72 15.61
CA LYS A 81 -40.34 27.80 16.25
C LYS A 81 -40.90 26.82 15.21
N SER A 82 -40.53 25.54 15.36
CA SER A 82 -41.22 24.31 14.94
C SER A 82 -42.18 24.37 13.73
N ARG A 83 -41.94 23.53 12.73
CA ARG A 83 -42.81 22.38 12.36
C ARG A 83 -42.29 21.69 11.09
N ILE A 84 -41.90 20.42 11.25
CA ILE A 84 -42.25 19.20 10.47
C ILE A 84 -41.10 18.21 10.64
N ARG A 85 -41.42 17.03 11.18
CA ARG A 85 -40.49 15.90 11.34
C ARG A 85 -40.43 15.14 10.02
N ASN A 86 -39.26 15.10 9.40
CA ASN A 86 -38.82 14.01 8.51
C ASN A 86 -37.52 13.44 9.08
N PHE A 87 -37.47 12.12 9.27
CA PHE A 87 -36.46 11.42 10.07
C PHE A 87 -35.11 11.17 9.36
N ASN A 88 -34.80 11.87 8.26
CA ASN A 88 -33.52 11.73 7.54
C ASN A 88 -32.78 13.06 7.26
N LYS A 89 -33.26 14.21 7.75
CA LYS A 89 -32.47 15.45 7.73
C LYS A 89 -31.73 15.59 9.06
N PRO A 90 -30.39 15.74 9.11
CA PRO A 90 -29.71 16.09 10.36
C PRO A 90 -30.31 17.39 10.90
N ASN A 91 -30.48 17.47 12.23
CA ASN A 91 -30.93 18.68 12.92
C ASN A 91 -29.89 19.80 12.68
N ASN A 92 -30.00 20.53 11.58
CA ASN A 92 -29.17 21.71 11.36
C ASN A 92 -29.69 22.82 12.28
N GLU A 93 -29.05 22.95 13.44
CA GLU A 93 -29.03 24.23 14.14
C GLU A 93 -28.54 25.28 13.14
N LYS A 94 -29.35 26.32 12.92
CA LYS A 94 -29.16 27.29 11.83
C LYS A 94 -27.82 28.03 11.83
N ARG A 95 -27.15 28.03 12.98
CA ARG A 95 -25.82 28.59 13.18
C ARG A 95 -25.08 27.62 14.10
N SER A 96 -24.04 27.00 13.57
CA SER A 96 -23.15 26.12 14.30
C SER A 96 -21.92 26.92 14.71
N ILE A 97 -21.82 27.21 16.01
CA ILE A 97 -20.65 27.90 16.56
C ILE A 97 -19.50 26.91 16.63
N LEU A 98 -18.29 27.37 16.28
CA LEU A 98 -17.11 26.53 16.36
C LEU A 98 -16.87 26.01 17.79
N PRO A 99 -16.21 24.86 17.93
CA PRO A 99 -15.62 24.39 19.18
C PRO A 99 -14.96 25.49 20.01
N MET A 100 -15.41 25.66 21.26
CA MET A 100 -14.86 26.64 22.20
C MET A 100 -14.40 25.96 23.47
N LEU A 101 -13.40 26.55 24.12
CA LEU A 101 -12.98 26.18 25.45
C LEU A 101 -14.08 26.50 26.47
N ARG A 102 -14.39 25.52 27.33
CA ARG A 102 -15.48 25.62 28.31
C ARG A 102 -15.00 25.42 29.74
N ASP A 103 -15.67 26.07 30.68
CA ASP A 103 -15.51 25.84 32.11
C ASP A 103 -16.11 24.48 32.55
N GLU A 104 -15.98 24.13 33.83
CA GLU A 104 -16.52 22.88 34.38
C GLU A 104 -18.06 22.80 34.34
N LEU A 105 -18.73 23.94 34.15
CA LEU A 105 -20.19 24.06 34.04
C LEU A 105 -20.67 24.06 32.58
N GLY A 106 -19.74 24.01 31.61
CA GLY A 106 -20.02 24.01 30.18
C GLY A 106 -20.15 25.41 29.54
N ASN A 107 -19.90 26.49 30.28
CA ASN A 107 -19.95 27.85 29.74
C ASN A 107 -18.67 28.18 28.97
N PRO A 108 -18.75 28.98 27.88
CA PRO A 108 -17.57 29.41 27.15
C PRO A 108 -16.67 30.30 28.01
N ILE A 109 -15.36 30.08 27.94
CA ILE A 109 -14.36 30.93 28.58
C ILE A 109 -14.04 32.09 27.63
N LEU A 110 -14.02 33.31 28.18
CA LEU A 110 -13.82 34.53 27.42
C LEU A 110 -12.49 35.20 27.79
N ASP A 111 -11.86 35.84 26.81
CA ASP A 111 -10.68 36.67 26.99
C ASP A 111 -11.03 38.04 27.63
N GLN A 112 -10.02 38.90 27.77
CA GLN A 112 -10.19 40.25 28.36
C GLN A 112 -11.13 41.15 27.55
N ASP A 113 -11.28 40.89 26.25
CA ASP A 113 -12.13 41.61 25.32
C ASP A 113 -13.53 40.97 25.16
N SER A 114 -13.84 39.97 26.01
CA SER A 114 -15.08 39.17 25.98
C SER A 114 -15.25 38.27 24.75
N ASN A 115 -14.17 37.95 24.04
CA ASN A 115 -14.19 36.97 22.93
C ASN A 115 -13.96 35.56 23.47
N PRO A 116 -14.65 34.54 22.95
CA PRO A 116 -14.43 33.16 23.37
C PRO A 116 -13.10 32.60 22.86
N PHE A 117 -12.48 31.74 23.67
CA PHE A 117 -11.33 30.94 23.22
C PHE A 117 -11.79 29.78 22.34
N PHE A 118 -11.61 29.89 21.03
CA PHE A 118 -11.87 28.79 20.10
C PHE A 118 -10.81 27.69 20.22
N LEU A 119 -11.21 26.45 19.95
CA LEU A 119 -10.31 25.30 19.94
C LEU A 119 -9.64 25.15 18.57
N GLY A 120 -8.31 25.02 18.56
CA GLY A 120 -7.49 24.99 17.34
C GLY A 120 -7.76 26.21 16.45
N GLU A 121 -7.86 25.96 15.15
CA GLU A 121 -8.34 26.93 14.16
C GLU A 121 -9.84 26.70 13.83
N GLY A 122 -10.60 26.11 14.78
CA GLY A 122 -12.02 25.80 14.65
C GLY A 122 -12.35 24.43 14.04
N GLY A 123 -11.52 23.93 13.13
CA GLY A 123 -11.71 22.64 12.46
C GLY A 123 -10.95 21.46 13.09
N VAL A 124 -10.95 20.33 12.37
CA VAL A 124 -10.15 19.15 12.72
C VAL A 124 -8.72 19.34 12.25
N SER A 125 -7.75 19.20 13.15
CA SER A 125 -6.32 19.31 12.88
C SER A 125 -5.70 17.96 12.50
N GLN A 126 -4.46 17.97 12.01
CA GLN A 126 -3.74 16.79 11.53
C GLN A 126 -3.22 15.86 12.64
N PHE A 127 -4.12 15.27 13.43
CA PHE A 127 -3.77 14.24 14.39
C PHE A 127 -3.92 12.83 13.80
N LYS A 128 -2.81 12.10 13.74
CA LYS A 128 -2.82 10.65 13.48
C LYS A 128 -2.87 9.90 14.81
N LYS A 129 -3.78 8.94 14.94
CA LYS A 129 -3.99 8.16 16.17
C LYS A 129 -3.35 6.78 16.06
N TYR A 130 -2.80 6.31 17.16
CA TYR A 130 -2.24 4.97 17.34
C TYR A 130 -2.81 4.34 18.61
N THR A 131 -3.40 3.17 18.48
CA THR A 131 -4.12 2.43 19.54
C THR A 131 -3.61 1.00 19.64
N SER A 132 -4.21 0.20 20.52
CA SER A 132 -3.91 -1.23 20.62
C SER A 132 -4.18 -2.00 19.33
N ASP A 133 -5.11 -1.53 18.49
CA ASP A 133 -5.39 -2.13 17.19
C ASP A 133 -4.22 -1.98 16.21
N ASP A 134 -3.42 -0.92 16.38
CA ASP A 134 -2.21 -0.65 15.59
C ASP A 134 -0.96 -1.39 16.13
N GLY A 135 -1.05 -2.01 17.32
CA GLY A 135 0.03 -2.78 17.95
C GLY A 135 0.60 -2.20 19.23
N LEU A 136 0.08 -1.06 19.70
CA LEU A 136 0.42 -0.51 21.03
C LEU A 136 0.02 -1.51 22.14
N ALA A 137 0.80 -1.62 23.22
CA ALA A 137 0.49 -2.60 24.28
C ALA A 137 -0.84 -2.32 25.00
N LEU A 138 -1.16 -1.04 25.21
CA LEU A 138 -2.36 -0.57 25.89
C LEU A 138 -2.60 0.89 25.52
N ASP A 139 -3.87 1.29 25.44
CA ASP A 139 -4.25 2.67 25.10
C ASP A 139 -3.98 3.69 26.21
N GLY A 140 -3.73 3.24 27.44
CA GLY A 140 -3.31 4.09 28.56
C GLY A 140 -1.80 4.32 28.55
N VAL A 141 -1.34 5.42 27.96
CA VAL A 141 0.10 5.74 27.83
C VAL A 141 0.51 6.82 28.81
N ASN A 142 1.38 6.47 29.76
CA ASN A 142 1.85 7.34 30.83
C ASN A 142 2.98 8.28 30.43
N SER A 143 3.89 7.81 29.57
CA SER A 143 5.11 8.55 29.21
C SER A 143 5.61 8.16 27.83
N ALA A 144 6.32 9.08 27.18
CA ALA A 144 7.03 8.82 25.93
C ALA A 144 8.48 9.28 25.97
N LEU A 145 9.35 8.56 25.27
CA LEU A 145 10.77 8.89 25.13
C LEU A 145 11.21 8.61 23.71
N VAL A 146 11.82 9.58 23.04
CA VAL A 146 12.50 9.36 21.76
C VAL A 146 13.96 9.11 22.05
N ASP A 147 14.46 7.97 21.57
CA ASP A 147 15.86 7.58 21.76
C ASP A 147 16.77 8.18 20.67
N SER A 148 18.07 8.25 20.95
CA SER A 148 19.14 8.71 20.06
C SER A 148 19.25 7.92 18.74
N ARG A 149 18.57 6.77 18.67
CA ARG A 149 18.51 5.90 17.49
C ARG A 149 17.29 6.21 16.60
N GLY A 150 16.36 7.06 17.03
CA GLY A 150 15.19 7.50 16.27
C GLY A 150 13.92 6.71 16.58
N HIS A 151 13.92 5.81 17.57
CA HIS A 151 12.70 5.13 18.00
C HIS A 151 11.99 5.94 19.07
N ILE A 152 10.68 5.78 19.12
CA ILE A 152 9.87 6.26 20.23
C ILE A 152 9.48 5.10 21.14
N TRP A 153 9.60 5.31 22.44
CA TRP A 153 9.20 4.40 23.49
C TRP A 153 7.97 4.95 24.18
N PHE A 154 7.01 4.09 24.49
CA PHE A 154 5.77 4.40 25.17
C PHE A 154 5.68 3.58 26.45
N GLY A 155 5.70 4.23 27.61
CA GLY A 155 5.46 3.60 28.90
C GLY A 155 3.95 3.54 29.16
N THR A 156 3.39 2.34 29.31
CA THR A 156 1.93 2.16 29.47
C THR A 156 1.53 1.91 30.92
N ASN A 157 0.24 2.08 31.20
CA ASN A 157 -0.35 1.84 32.51
C ASN A 157 -0.76 0.36 32.70
N GLY A 158 0.23 -0.55 32.66
CA GLY A 158 0.02 -1.98 32.92
C GLY A 158 0.27 -2.90 31.73
N GLY A 159 0.53 -2.35 30.53
CA GLY A 159 0.94 -3.10 29.33
C GLY A 159 2.46 -3.23 29.16
N GLY A 160 3.26 -2.62 30.04
CA GLY A 160 4.72 -2.55 29.93
C GLY A 160 5.21 -1.35 29.12
N ALA A 161 6.42 -1.45 28.56
CA ALA A 161 6.98 -0.45 27.65
C ALA A 161 6.88 -0.92 26.20
N THR A 162 6.42 -0.08 25.29
CA THR A 162 6.35 -0.39 23.86
C THR A 162 7.30 0.51 23.08
N ARG A 163 8.22 -0.07 22.31
CA ARG A 163 9.04 0.65 21.34
C ARG A 163 8.36 0.64 19.97
N PHE A 164 8.31 1.77 19.31
CA PHE A 164 7.81 1.94 17.95
C PHE A 164 8.93 2.45 17.03
N ASP A 165 9.03 1.83 15.85
CA ASP A 165 10.10 2.10 14.87
C ASP A 165 9.60 2.73 13.56
N GLY A 166 8.37 3.25 13.55
CA GLY A 166 7.72 3.82 12.38
C GLY A 166 6.78 2.86 11.65
N LEU A 167 7.00 1.55 11.80
CA LEU A 167 6.20 0.51 11.16
C LEU A 167 5.62 -0.49 12.17
N ASP A 168 6.45 -0.95 13.11
CA ASP A 168 6.13 -2.03 14.04
C ASP A 168 6.26 -1.59 15.50
N PHE A 169 5.38 -2.15 16.35
CA PHE A 169 5.44 -2.02 17.80
C PHE A 169 6.08 -3.27 18.46
N TYR A 170 6.98 -3.03 19.41
CA TYR A 170 7.70 -4.04 20.19
C TYR A 170 7.46 -3.84 21.68
N THR A 171 6.75 -4.76 22.32
CA THR A 171 6.34 -4.62 23.73
C THR A 171 7.23 -5.43 24.67
N TYR A 172 7.66 -4.78 25.76
CA TYR A 172 8.46 -5.29 26.85
C TYR A 172 7.64 -5.28 28.14
N THR A 173 7.41 -6.46 28.71
CA THR A 173 6.67 -6.69 29.96
C THR A 173 7.59 -7.36 30.99
N GLU A 174 7.05 -7.72 32.15
CA GLU A 174 7.73 -8.54 33.17
C GLU A 174 8.29 -9.86 32.59
N ASN A 175 7.61 -10.44 31.59
CA ASN A 175 8.10 -11.65 30.91
C ASN A 175 9.41 -11.41 30.14
N GLN A 176 9.67 -10.16 29.74
CA GLN A 176 10.88 -9.71 29.04
C GLN A 176 11.97 -9.22 30.01
N GLY A 177 11.71 -9.18 31.31
CA GLY A 177 12.68 -8.76 32.32
C GLY A 177 12.44 -7.36 32.88
N LEU A 178 11.41 -6.64 32.42
CA LEU A 178 10.99 -5.37 33.03
C LEU A 178 10.57 -5.61 34.49
N ALA A 179 10.85 -4.67 35.40
CA ALA A 179 10.54 -4.84 36.81
C ALA A 179 9.02 -4.94 37.03
N SER A 180 8.25 -4.02 36.44
CA SER A 180 6.78 -3.95 36.52
C SER A 180 6.20 -3.46 35.20
N ASN A 181 5.00 -3.92 34.86
CA ASN A 181 4.30 -3.50 33.63
C ASN A 181 3.72 -2.08 33.70
N ILE A 182 3.76 -1.42 34.86
CA ILE A 182 3.32 -0.04 35.02
C ILE A 182 4.56 0.85 34.91
N VAL A 183 4.79 1.41 33.72
CA VAL A 183 5.92 2.29 33.43
C VAL A 183 5.43 3.73 33.55
N ARG A 184 6.06 4.53 34.42
CA ARG A 184 5.62 5.89 34.74
C ARG A 184 6.51 6.98 34.12
N SER A 185 7.80 6.72 34.00
CA SER A 185 8.77 7.62 33.39
C SER A 185 9.88 6.84 32.70
N MET A 186 10.53 7.46 31.72
CA MET A 186 11.65 6.87 30.98
C MET A 186 12.74 7.93 30.75
N LEU A 187 14.00 7.49 30.67
CA LEU A 187 15.14 8.35 30.39
C LEU A 187 16.18 7.56 29.59
N GLU A 188 16.75 8.15 28.54
CA GLU A 188 17.99 7.63 27.92
C GLU A 188 19.18 8.33 28.58
N ASP A 189 20.15 7.55 29.08
CA ASP A 189 21.40 8.10 29.62
C ASP A 189 22.43 8.43 28.52
N SER A 190 23.46 9.19 28.87
CA SER A 190 24.56 9.54 27.97
C SER A 190 25.33 8.35 27.38
N LYS A 191 25.15 7.14 27.94
CA LYS A 191 25.73 5.88 27.46
C LYS A 191 24.79 5.11 26.53
N GLY A 192 23.57 5.60 26.29
CA GLY A 192 22.56 5.00 25.43
C GLY A 192 21.70 3.92 26.09
N ASN A 193 21.75 3.77 27.42
CA ASN A 193 20.86 2.86 28.14
C ASN A 193 19.52 3.53 28.38
N ILE A 194 18.44 2.75 28.31
CA ILE A 194 17.09 3.21 28.62
C ILE A 194 16.75 2.81 30.05
N TRP A 195 16.43 3.80 30.88
CA TRP A 195 15.96 3.65 32.24
C TRP A 195 14.43 3.75 32.27
N PHE A 196 13.79 2.85 33.01
CA PHE A 196 12.35 2.79 33.20
C PHE A 196 12.03 2.94 34.70
N GLY A 197 11.35 4.02 35.05
CA GLY A 197 10.75 4.21 36.37
C GLY A 197 9.44 3.44 36.43
N THR A 198 9.37 2.44 37.29
CA THR A 198 8.20 1.57 37.41
C THR A 198 7.44 1.82 38.71
N VAL A 199 6.17 1.41 38.74
CA VAL A 199 5.36 1.42 39.96
C VAL A 199 5.36 0.02 40.57
N GLY A 200 5.82 -0.08 41.81
CA GLY A 200 5.73 -1.26 42.67
C GLY A 200 6.97 -2.15 42.71
N ARG A 201 7.97 -1.93 41.85
CA ARG A 201 9.21 -2.73 41.80
C ARG A 201 10.47 -1.92 41.45
N GLY A 202 10.43 -0.60 41.64
CA GLY A 202 11.59 0.27 41.50
C GLY A 202 11.95 0.57 40.04
N ILE A 203 13.21 0.36 39.67
CA ILE A 203 13.82 0.82 38.41
C ILE A 203 14.25 -0.37 37.55
N SER A 204 14.05 -0.27 36.23
CA SER A 204 14.69 -1.15 35.26
C SER A 204 15.64 -0.38 34.36
N LYS A 205 16.85 -0.87 34.18
CA LYS A 205 17.83 -0.36 33.21
C LYS A 205 17.95 -1.35 32.06
N PHE A 206 17.89 -0.86 30.83
CA PHE A 206 18.01 -1.65 29.62
C PHE A 206 19.18 -1.14 28.75
N ASP A 207 20.19 -1.97 28.56
CA ASP A 207 21.38 -1.68 27.75
C ASP A 207 21.20 -2.03 26.25
N GLY A 208 19.96 -2.31 25.85
CA GLY A 208 19.63 -2.86 24.53
C GLY A 208 19.66 -4.38 24.47
N LYS A 209 20.29 -5.06 25.44
CA LYS A 209 20.48 -6.52 25.44
C LYS A 209 19.77 -7.22 26.58
N THR A 210 19.81 -6.64 27.78
CA THR A 210 19.30 -7.22 29.02
C THR A 210 18.72 -6.15 29.93
N PHE A 211 17.77 -6.56 30.78
CA PHE A 211 17.24 -5.73 31.85
C PHE A 211 18.00 -5.99 33.16
N GLU A 212 18.48 -4.92 33.78
CA GLU A 212 18.97 -4.91 35.16
C GLU A 212 17.94 -4.19 36.04
N ASN A 213 17.42 -4.87 37.06
CA ASN A 213 16.37 -4.32 37.93
C ASN A 213 16.93 -3.94 39.31
N PHE A 214 16.55 -2.76 39.78
CA PHE A 214 16.88 -2.21 41.10
C PHE A 214 15.58 -2.00 41.88
N GLY A 215 15.25 -2.93 42.78
CA GLY A 215 14.07 -2.86 43.65
C GLY A 215 14.40 -2.33 45.06
N TYR A 216 13.38 -2.32 45.94
CA TYR A 216 13.43 -1.81 47.31
C TYR A 216 14.76 -2.02 48.06
N ASP A 217 15.32 -3.23 48.04
CA ASP A 217 16.51 -3.59 48.81
C ASP A 217 17.75 -2.73 48.46
N LYS A 218 17.82 -2.19 47.23
CA LYS A 218 18.94 -1.34 46.78
C LYS A 218 18.63 0.15 46.88
N ILE A 219 17.40 0.56 46.59
CA ILE A 219 17.03 1.97 46.39
C ILE A 219 16.16 2.55 47.50
N GLY A 220 15.53 1.71 48.33
CA GLY A 220 14.69 2.14 49.46
C GLY A 220 13.27 2.60 49.11
N ASP A 221 12.90 2.61 47.82
CA ASP A 221 11.56 2.92 47.31
C ASP A 221 11.21 1.96 46.16
N ASP A 222 9.92 1.73 45.93
CA ASP A 222 9.42 0.87 44.85
C ASP A 222 8.66 1.66 43.76
N VAL A 223 8.48 2.97 43.94
CA VAL A 223 7.74 3.83 43.03
C VAL A 223 8.62 5.00 42.60
N ILE A 224 8.90 5.07 41.30
CA ILE A 224 9.72 6.13 40.72
C ILE A 224 8.87 7.01 39.79
N TYR A 225 8.80 8.30 40.10
CA TYR A 225 7.93 9.23 39.36
C TYR A 225 8.62 9.90 38.18
N SER A 226 9.88 10.29 38.33
CA SER A 226 10.63 11.02 37.31
C SER A 226 12.12 10.72 37.38
N MET A 227 12.85 11.00 36.30
CA MET A 227 14.30 10.76 36.21
C MET A 227 15.00 11.89 35.46
N VAL A 228 16.24 12.22 35.81
CA VAL A 228 17.08 13.18 35.07
C VAL A 228 18.57 12.82 35.20
N GLU A 229 19.35 13.07 34.16
CA GLU A 229 20.82 12.95 34.19
C GLU A 229 21.48 14.32 34.38
N ASP A 230 22.40 14.40 35.36
CA ASP A 230 23.17 15.61 35.62
C ASP A 230 24.35 15.80 34.65
N ARG A 231 25.24 16.75 34.91
CA ARG A 231 26.41 17.02 34.04
C ARG A 231 27.55 16.02 34.23
N ASP A 232 27.61 15.37 35.39
CA ASP A 232 28.66 14.42 35.75
C ASP A 232 28.29 12.98 35.31
N GLY A 233 27.08 12.80 34.77
CA GLY A 233 26.56 11.51 34.33
C GLY A 233 25.89 10.71 35.44
N ASN A 234 25.57 11.34 36.58
CA ASN A 234 24.77 10.69 37.62
C ASN A 234 23.30 10.75 37.25
N ILE A 235 22.58 9.68 37.58
CA ILE A 235 21.15 9.57 37.35
C ILE A 235 20.41 9.86 38.66
N TRP A 236 19.45 10.77 38.58
CA TRP A 236 18.62 11.18 39.70
C TRP A 236 17.21 10.62 39.51
N PHE A 237 16.62 10.08 40.58
CA PHE A 237 15.30 9.45 40.60
C PHE A 237 14.40 10.13 41.64
N GLY A 238 13.23 10.58 41.22
CA GLY A 238 12.19 11.12 42.11
C GLY A 238 11.43 9.99 42.78
N SER A 239 11.44 9.97 44.11
CA SER A 239 10.83 8.90 44.92
C SER A 239 9.44 9.29 45.44
N SER A 240 8.72 8.31 45.97
CA SER A 240 7.38 8.48 46.52
C SER A 240 7.32 8.98 47.96
N GLY A 241 8.46 9.00 48.67
CA GLY A 241 8.50 9.53 50.03
C GLY A 241 9.84 9.48 50.76
N ILE A 242 10.96 9.26 50.07
CA ILE A 242 12.30 9.28 50.69
C ILE A 242 13.19 10.39 50.10
N GLY A 243 12.62 11.35 49.37
CA GLY A 243 13.36 12.44 48.71
C GLY A 243 13.84 12.05 47.31
N VAL A 244 15.06 12.45 46.96
CA VAL A 244 15.65 12.17 45.64
C VAL A 244 16.79 11.17 45.78
N ILE A 245 16.79 10.15 44.93
CA ILE A 245 17.81 9.12 44.90
C ILE A 245 18.80 9.45 43.79
N ARG A 246 20.09 9.53 44.10
CA ARG A 246 21.18 9.75 43.16
C ARG A 246 21.99 8.46 42.98
N TYR A 247 22.22 8.09 41.72
CA TYR A 247 23.07 6.97 41.30
C TYR A 247 24.30 7.47 40.56
N ASP A 248 25.48 7.21 41.10
CA ASP A 248 26.78 7.66 40.57
C ASP A 248 27.40 6.68 39.54
N GLY A 249 26.69 5.60 39.21
CA GLY A 249 27.21 4.50 38.38
C GLY A 249 27.69 3.29 39.17
N GLU A 250 27.88 3.41 40.49
CA GLU A 250 28.27 2.31 41.37
C GLU A 250 27.29 2.13 42.54
N SER A 251 26.83 3.23 43.15
CA SER A 251 26.08 3.26 44.40
C SER A 251 24.89 4.23 44.36
N PHE A 252 23.90 3.95 45.20
CA PHE A 252 22.74 4.82 45.40
C PHE A 252 22.91 5.63 46.70
N SER A 253 22.59 6.91 46.64
CA SER A 253 22.58 7.84 47.78
C SER A 253 21.27 8.64 47.76
N THR A 254 20.78 9.06 48.93
CA THR A 254 19.49 9.75 49.05
C THR A 254 19.70 11.14 49.64
N LEU A 255 18.96 12.11 49.13
CA LEU A 255 18.88 13.48 49.65
C LEU A 255 17.42 13.80 49.98
N ASP A 256 17.17 14.28 51.20
CA ASP A 256 15.83 14.51 51.76
C ASP A 256 15.63 15.94 52.31
N GLN A 257 14.53 16.19 53.01
CA GLN A 257 14.26 17.48 53.65
C GLN A 257 15.38 17.96 54.60
N SER A 258 16.11 17.05 55.24
CA SER A 258 17.21 17.41 56.13
C SER A 258 18.44 17.96 55.39
N ASP A 259 18.57 17.64 54.10
CA ASP A 259 19.60 18.18 53.20
C ASP A 259 19.19 19.51 52.56
N GLY A 260 17.93 19.93 52.71
CA GLY A 260 17.39 21.20 52.21
C GLY A 260 16.37 21.08 51.08
N LEU A 261 15.96 19.85 50.70
CA LEU A 261 14.87 19.64 49.77
C LEU A 261 13.54 20.16 50.35
N ALA A 262 12.65 20.70 49.53
CA ALA A 262 11.36 21.21 50.02
C ALA A 262 10.46 20.10 50.60
N GLY A 263 10.44 18.94 49.97
CA GLY A 263 9.54 17.84 50.29
C GLY A 263 10.07 16.49 49.79
N ASP A 264 9.77 15.43 50.53
CA ASP A 264 10.31 14.09 50.28
C ASP A 264 9.58 13.35 49.14
N VAL A 265 8.47 13.88 48.63
CA VAL A 265 7.71 13.31 47.51
C VAL A 265 8.02 14.10 46.25
N VAL A 266 8.95 13.61 45.43
CA VAL A 266 9.43 14.30 44.22
C VAL A 266 8.84 13.67 42.98
N ILE A 267 8.02 14.44 42.24
CA ILE A 267 7.21 13.91 41.13
C ILE A 267 7.64 14.41 39.74
N SER A 268 8.46 15.45 39.69
CA SER A 268 9.01 15.98 38.45
C SER A 268 10.40 16.54 38.66
N MET A 269 11.27 16.39 37.67
CA MET A 269 12.62 16.92 37.72
C MET A 269 13.02 17.48 36.36
N ALA A 270 13.83 18.52 36.36
CA ALA A 270 14.41 19.09 35.14
C ALA A 270 15.80 19.64 35.41
N LYS A 271 16.56 19.83 34.34
CA LYS A 271 17.84 20.52 34.34
C LYS A 271 17.69 21.84 33.58
N ASP A 272 18.17 22.93 34.14
CA ASP A 272 18.18 24.22 33.46
C ASP A 272 19.43 24.41 32.57
N SER A 273 19.46 25.50 31.81
CA SER A 273 20.58 25.86 30.92
C SER A 273 21.90 26.11 31.68
N GLU A 274 21.82 26.54 32.95
CA GLU A 274 22.97 26.75 33.83
C GLU A 274 23.49 25.46 34.45
N GLY A 275 22.73 24.36 34.33
CA GLY A 275 23.05 23.02 34.83
C GLY A 275 22.56 22.72 36.23
N ASN A 276 21.77 23.61 36.83
CA ASN A 276 21.12 23.35 38.11
C ASN A 276 20.00 22.32 37.91
N LEU A 277 19.76 21.53 38.94
CA LEU A 277 18.66 20.58 38.97
C LEU A 277 17.46 21.20 39.69
N TRP A 278 16.28 21.00 39.14
CA TRP A 278 15.02 21.47 39.69
C TRP A 278 14.16 20.28 40.07
N PHE A 279 13.61 20.30 41.28
CA PHE A 279 12.82 19.22 41.88
C PHE A 279 11.45 19.75 42.24
N GLY A 280 10.42 19.23 41.58
CA GLY A 280 9.02 19.54 41.86
C GLY A 280 8.45 18.54 42.85
N THR A 281 7.90 19.05 43.96
CA THR A 281 7.34 18.21 45.02
C THR A 281 5.82 18.13 44.95
N ASN A 282 5.25 17.11 45.58
CA ASN A 282 3.80 16.95 45.70
C ASN A 282 3.21 17.71 46.89
N GLY A 283 3.39 19.03 46.94
CA GLY A 283 2.72 19.91 47.90
C GLY A 283 3.60 20.82 48.74
N ASP A 284 4.92 20.72 48.62
CA ASP A 284 5.88 21.52 49.39
C ASP A 284 6.61 22.56 48.51
N GLY A 285 6.24 22.69 47.24
CA GLY A 285 6.82 23.65 46.30
C GLY A 285 7.92 23.09 45.41
N LEU A 286 8.75 24.00 44.89
CA LEU A 286 9.81 23.75 43.90
C LEU A 286 11.18 23.94 44.57
N SER A 287 12.13 23.01 44.40
CA SER A 287 13.50 23.15 44.90
C SER A 287 14.50 23.24 43.75
N ARG A 288 15.42 24.21 43.79
CA ARG A 288 16.58 24.31 42.90
C ARG A 288 17.83 23.85 43.62
N PHE A 289 18.65 23.02 42.98
CA PHE A 289 19.93 22.54 43.47
C PHE A 289 21.06 22.94 42.53
N ASP A 290 22.02 23.71 43.07
CA ASP A 290 23.17 24.23 42.32
C ASP A 290 24.39 23.28 42.29
N GLY A 291 24.21 22.05 42.78
CA GLY A 291 25.28 21.08 42.99
C GLY A 291 25.78 21.03 44.45
N SER A 292 25.41 22.00 45.28
CA SER A 292 25.83 22.08 46.69
C SER A 292 24.72 22.46 47.66
N THR A 293 23.80 23.35 47.27
CA THR A 293 22.74 23.88 48.14
C THR A 293 21.38 23.85 47.46
N PHE A 294 20.33 23.68 48.27
CA PHE A 294 18.94 23.78 47.83
C PHE A 294 18.37 25.19 48.09
N THR A 295 17.61 25.71 47.12
CA THR A 295 16.76 26.90 47.26
C THR A 295 15.32 26.52 46.99
N THR A 296 14.41 26.81 47.91
CA THR A 296 12.97 26.46 47.79
C THR A 296 12.14 27.67 47.36
N PHE A 297 11.14 27.42 46.53
CA PHE A 297 10.14 28.37 46.07
C PHE A 297 8.74 27.81 46.32
N THR A 298 7.85 28.65 46.83
CA THR A 298 6.47 28.29 47.20
C THR A 298 5.46 29.31 46.65
N THR A 299 4.19 29.14 46.99
CA THR A 299 3.13 30.12 46.76
C THR A 299 3.43 31.49 47.38
N GLU A 300 4.22 31.57 48.45
CA GLU A 300 4.68 32.84 49.02
C GLU A 300 5.65 33.61 48.09
N ASP A 301 6.37 32.88 47.23
CA ASP A 301 7.34 33.43 46.28
C ASP A 301 6.72 33.78 44.91
N GLY A 302 5.45 33.42 44.69
CA GLY A 302 4.70 33.73 43.48
C GLY A 302 4.25 32.54 42.63
N LEU A 303 4.53 31.29 43.06
CA LEU A 303 3.98 30.11 42.40
C LEU A 303 2.45 30.06 42.53
N PRO A 304 1.72 29.52 41.53
CA PRO A 304 0.27 29.43 41.60
C PRO A 304 -0.22 28.26 42.47
N SER A 305 0.64 27.27 42.73
CA SER A 305 0.37 26.11 43.59
C SER A 305 1.69 25.42 43.97
N ASP A 306 1.75 24.88 45.18
CA ASP A 306 2.91 24.15 45.72
C ASP A 306 2.98 22.68 45.25
N ARG A 307 2.00 22.23 44.45
CA ARG A 307 1.98 20.89 43.85
C ARG A 307 2.54 20.95 42.43
N ILE A 308 3.84 20.67 42.29
CA ILE A 308 4.56 20.83 41.03
C ILE A 308 4.59 19.51 40.27
N ARG A 309 3.94 19.46 39.12
CA ARG A 309 3.71 18.22 38.35
C ARG A 309 4.61 18.07 37.13
N ALA A 310 5.06 19.18 36.54
CA ALA A 310 5.92 19.21 35.36
C ALA A 310 6.88 20.41 35.45
N ILE A 311 8.10 20.24 34.95
CA ILE A 311 9.10 21.31 34.86
C ILE A 311 9.79 21.17 33.51
N TYR A 312 9.94 22.27 32.78
CA TYR A 312 10.61 22.31 31.49
C TYR A 312 11.45 23.59 31.38
N SER A 313 12.70 23.48 30.93
CA SER A 313 13.53 24.63 30.59
C SER A 313 13.48 24.84 29.09
N ASP A 314 13.10 26.03 28.65
CA ASP A 314 13.15 26.37 27.22
C ASP A 314 14.55 26.84 26.79
N ALA A 315 14.71 27.04 25.48
CA ALA A 315 15.97 27.46 24.87
C ALA A 315 16.35 28.92 25.21
N ASP A 316 15.37 29.75 25.56
CA ASP A 316 15.55 31.15 25.96
C ASP A 316 15.96 31.28 27.43
N GLY A 317 15.97 30.16 28.17
CA GLY A 317 16.36 30.10 29.58
C GLY A 317 15.21 30.35 30.56
N PHE A 318 13.95 30.42 30.09
CA PHE A 318 12.81 30.43 30.99
C PHE A 318 12.51 29.02 31.49
N LEU A 319 12.12 28.95 32.76
CA LEU A 319 11.62 27.72 33.37
C LEU A 319 10.10 27.74 33.38
N TRP A 320 9.50 26.76 32.73
CA TRP A 320 8.06 26.53 32.69
C TRP A 320 7.68 25.46 33.71
N ILE A 321 6.73 25.78 34.56
CA ILE A 321 6.37 25.02 35.75
C ILE A 321 4.89 24.70 35.69
N GLY A 322 4.56 23.44 35.46
CA GLY A 322 3.20 22.93 35.47
C GLY A 322 2.77 22.52 36.87
N THR A 323 1.61 22.99 37.31
CA THR A 323 1.09 22.68 38.64
C THR A 323 -0.16 21.80 38.59
N LEU A 324 -0.47 21.16 39.71
CA LEU A 324 -1.72 20.42 39.90
C LEU A 324 -2.80 21.38 40.43
N GLY A 325 -3.53 22.00 39.50
CA GLY A 325 -4.72 22.82 39.78
C GLY A 325 -4.51 24.33 39.72
N GLY A 326 -3.27 24.82 39.65
CA GLY A 326 -2.94 26.24 39.55
C GLY A 326 -2.62 26.71 38.12
N GLY A 327 -2.66 25.82 37.12
CA GLY A 327 -2.21 26.10 35.76
C GLY A 327 -0.69 26.02 35.62
N ILE A 328 -0.13 26.90 34.79
CA ILE A 328 1.29 26.96 34.44
C ILE A 328 1.92 28.26 34.93
N SER A 329 3.19 28.21 35.33
CA SER A 329 3.99 29.36 35.70
C SER A 329 5.26 29.43 34.85
N ARG A 330 5.59 30.62 34.35
CA ARG A 330 6.86 30.92 33.67
C ARG A 330 7.76 31.70 34.62
N TYR A 331 8.99 31.24 34.79
CA TYR A 331 9.99 31.84 35.65
C TYR A 331 11.21 32.31 34.83
N ASP A 332 11.58 33.58 34.98
CA ASP A 332 12.68 34.24 34.26
C ASP A 332 14.01 34.29 35.05
N GLY A 333 14.09 33.57 36.17
CA GLY A 333 15.19 33.65 37.12
C GLY A 333 15.00 34.69 38.23
N LYS A 334 13.93 35.52 38.16
CA LYS A 334 13.62 36.57 39.15
C LYS A 334 12.16 36.57 39.60
N ALA A 335 11.22 36.35 38.70
CA ALA A 335 9.79 36.48 38.95
C ALA A 335 8.98 35.37 38.26
N PHE A 336 7.87 34.98 38.89
CA PHE A 336 6.90 34.04 38.36
C PHE A 336 5.77 34.79 37.63
N GLN A 337 5.43 34.33 36.43
CA GLN A 337 4.26 34.76 35.68
C GLN A 337 3.30 33.58 35.50
N ASN A 338 2.09 33.70 36.02
CA ASN A 338 1.13 32.59 36.11
C ASN A 338 0.05 32.71 35.04
N PHE A 339 -0.31 31.58 34.45
CA PHE A 339 -1.39 31.45 33.47
C PHE A 339 -2.28 30.25 33.85
N ASN A 340 -3.58 30.40 33.69
CA ASN A 340 -4.56 29.38 34.02
C ASN A 340 -5.63 29.26 32.92
N LYS A 341 -6.66 28.46 33.18
CA LYS A 341 -7.76 28.22 32.23
C LYS A 341 -8.46 29.50 31.75
N ALA A 342 -8.56 30.51 32.60
CA ALA A 342 -9.15 31.81 32.25
C ALA A 342 -8.29 32.61 31.25
N ASP A 343 -7.00 32.29 31.13
CA ASP A 343 -6.09 32.88 30.15
C ASP A 343 -6.08 32.12 28.81
N GLY A 344 -6.89 31.05 28.67
CA GLY A 344 -7.02 30.24 27.44
C GLY A 344 -6.35 28.86 27.50
N LEU A 345 -5.75 28.50 28.63
CA LEU A 345 -5.18 27.16 28.86
C LEU A 345 -6.28 26.10 28.87
N ALA A 346 -6.02 24.92 28.32
CA ALA A 346 -7.03 23.86 28.15
C ALA A 346 -7.55 23.33 29.50
N GLY A 347 -6.68 23.26 30.51
CA GLY A 347 -6.95 22.74 31.85
C GLY A 347 -5.94 23.28 32.87
N ASN A 348 -6.29 23.19 34.16
CA ASN A 348 -5.46 23.73 35.25
C ASN A 348 -4.50 22.70 35.86
N VAL A 349 -4.63 21.42 35.48
CA VAL A 349 -3.73 20.34 35.88
C VAL A 349 -2.77 20.06 34.73
N VAL A 350 -1.62 20.72 34.79
CA VAL A 350 -0.57 20.56 33.78
C VAL A 350 0.25 19.31 34.08
N ARG A 351 0.40 18.43 33.09
CA ARG A 351 1.02 17.11 33.24
C ARG A 351 2.38 16.97 32.59
N SER A 352 2.60 17.64 31.47
CA SER A 352 3.87 17.66 30.73
C SER A 352 3.97 18.93 29.88
N ILE A 353 5.20 19.36 29.61
CA ILE A 353 5.51 20.60 28.88
C ILE A 353 6.72 20.32 27.97
N ILE A 354 6.65 20.74 26.71
CA ILE A 354 7.75 20.65 25.75
C ILE A 354 7.71 21.85 24.79
N SER A 355 8.81 22.17 24.12
CA SER A 355 8.79 23.11 22.98
C SER A 355 8.83 22.38 21.64
N ASP A 356 8.12 22.90 20.65
CA ASP A 356 8.23 22.41 19.27
C ASP A 356 9.54 22.87 18.58
N LYS A 357 9.66 22.62 17.28
CA LYS A 357 10.81 23.04 16.45
C LYS A 357 10.91 24.56 16.28
N ASN A 358 9.81 25.28 16.44
CA ASN A 358 9.71 26.74 16.28
C ASN A 358 9.81 27.47 17.64
N GLY A 359 10.10 26.75 18.72
CA GLY A 359 10.22 27.30 20.07
C GLY A 359 8.90 27.58 20.77
N GLN A 360 7.76 27.20 20.17
CA GLN A 360 6.45 27.39 20.81
C GLN A 360 6.25 26.33 21.88
N ILE A 361 5.58 26.71 22.97
CA ILE A 361 5.45 25.86 24.16
C ILE A 361 4.15 25.09 24.10
N TRP A 362 4.25 23.77 24.19
CA TRP A 362 3.14 22.83 24.18
C TRP A 362 2.95 22.27 25.58
N ILE A 363 1.70 22.27 26.04
CA ILE A 363 1.31 22.03 27.42
C ILE A 363 0.23 20.97 27.45
N ALA A 364 0.54 19.80 28.01
CA ALA A 364 -0.42 18.74 28.21
C ALA A 364 -1.20 18.96 29.50
N THR A 365 -2.53 18.86 29.43
CA THR A 365 -3.45 19.06 30.55
C THR A 365 -4.40 17.88 30.71
N GLU A 366 -5.21 17.91 31.75
CA GLU A 366 -6.28 16.94 32.02
C GLU A 366 -7.48 17.03 31.07
N THR A 367 -7.66 18.16 30.37
CA THR A 367 -8.80 18.44 29.47
C THR A 367 -8.40 18.78 28.03
N GLY A 368 -7.12 18.64 27.68
CA GLY A 368 -6.63 18.79 26.32
C GLY A 368 -5.16 19.19 26.30
N VAL A 369 -4.75 19.80 25.20
CA VAL A 369 -3.40 20.34 25.03
C VAL A 369 -3.49 21.80 24.64
N SER A 370 -2.60 22.64 25.17
CA SER A 370 -2.48 24.04 24.75
C SER A 370 -1.12 24.33 24.15
N ARG A 371 -1.12 25.06 23.05
CA ARG A 371 0.06 25.65 22.44
C ARG A 371 0.11 27.13 22.79
N PHE A 372 1.27 27.61 23.22
CA PHE A 372 1.53 29.01 23.50
C PHE A 372 2.50 29.58 22.46
N ASP A 373 2.01 30.54 21.67
CA ASP A 373 2.75 31.19 20.58
C ASP A 373 3.58 32.40 21.04
N GLY A 374 3.65 32.63 22.36
CA GLY A 374 4.28 33.81 22.96
C GLY A 374 3.30 34.94 23.30
N LYS A 375 2.07 34.90 22.75
CA LYS A 375 1.02 35.90 22.99
C LYS A 375 -0.27 35.29 23.54
N ARG A 376 -0.75 34.19 22.96
CA ARG A 376 -2.02 33.55 23.30
C ARG A 376 -1.90 32.03 23.39
N PHE A 377 -2.86 31.40 24.06
CA PHE A 377 -3.03 29.96 24.07
C PHE A 377 -4.00 29.50 22.97
N ILE A 378 -3.62 28.46 22.24
CA ILE A 378 -4.48 27.76 21.29
C ILE A 378 -4.63 26.34 21.79
N SER A 379 -5.87 25.93 22.10
CA SER A 379 -6.14 24.66 22.79
C SER A 379 -6.76 23.63 21.85
N TYR A 380 -6.35 22.36 21.99
CA TYR A 380 -6.76 21.23 21.16
C TYR A 380 -7.35 20.12 22.03
N THR A 381 -8.47 19.55 21.58
CA THR A 381 -9.19 18.47 22.26
C THR A 381 -9.53 17.35 21.29
N THR A 382 -10.32 16.36 21.72
CA THR A 382 -10.92 15.33 20.85
C THR A 382 -11.74 15.93 19.71
N GLU A 383 -12.30 17.14 19.87
CA GLU A 383 -13.02 17.84 18.79
C GLU A 383 -12.10 18.26 17.64
N GLN A 384 -10.80 18.45 17.90
CA GLN A 384 -9.77 18.78 16.90
C GLN A 384 -9.06 17.54 16.37
N GLY A 385 -9.46 16.33 16.81
CA GLY A 385 -8.86 15.07 16.35
C GLY A 385 -7.88 14.42 17.32
N LEU A 386 -7.69 14.96 18.54
CA LEU A 386 -6.89 14.30 19.58
C LEU A 386 -7.50 12.93 19.96
N ALA A 387 -6.68 11.96 20.34
CA ALA A 387 -7.15 10.62 20.73
C ALA A 387 -7.93 10.61 22.05
N GLY A 388 -7.55 11.48 22.99
CA GLY A 388 -8.20 11.64 24.29
C GLY A 388 -7.82 12.97 24.92
N ASN A 389 -8.73 13.54 25.73
CA ASN A 389 -8.55 14.86 26.33
C ASN A 389 -7.57 14.86 27.51
N SER A 390 -7.46 13.75 28.23
CA SER A 390 -6.47 13.64 29.32
C SER A 390 -5.12 13.26 28.72
N VAL A 391 -4.23 14.25 28.55
CA VAL A 391 -2.90 14.04 27.98
C VAL A 391 -1.88 13.95 29.10
N LEU A 392 -1.22 12.80 29.21
CA LEU A 392 -0.32 12.47 30.32
C LEU A 392 1.12 12.91 30.06
N ASP A 393 1.57 12.84 28.81
CA ASP A 393 2.94 13.20 28.43
C ASP A 393 3.07 13.62 26.97
N LEU A 394 4.15 14.35 26.67
CA LEU A 394 4.49 14.87 25.35
C LEU A 394 5.89 14.41 24.95
N ALA A 395 6.09 14.05 23.69
CA ALA A 395 7.40 13.78 23.13
C ALA A 395 7.58 14.44 21.76
N LYS A 396 8.81 14.79 21.44
CA LYS A 396 9.21 15.33 20.13
C LYS A 396 10.15 14.36 19.45
N ASP A 397 9.83 13.95 18.23
CA ASP A 397 10.68 13.04 17.45
C ASP A 397 11.87 13.75 16.79
N SER A 398 12.76 12.98 16.14
CA SER A 398 13.96 13.50 15.47
C SER A 398 13.64 14.50 14.35
N GLN A 399 12.41 14.44 13.81
CA GLN A 399 11.92 15.32 12.76
C GLN A 399 11.16 16.54 13.30
N GLY A 400 11.00 16.63 14.63
CA GLY A 400 10.29 17.72 15.29
C GLY A 400 8.78 17.56 15.35
N ASN A 401 8.22 16.41 14.94
CA ASN A 401 6.79 16.15 15.13
C ASN A 401 6.50 15.85 16.60
N LEU A 402 5.29 16.22 17.02
CA LEU A 402 4.87 16.07 18.41
C LEU A 402 3.97 14.85 18.59
N TRP A 403 4.19 14.15 19.69
CA TRP A 403 3.48 12.97 20.12
C TRP A 403 2.82 13.22 21.47
N PHE A 404 1.55 12.84 21.59
CA PHE A 404 0.66 13.12 22.71
C PHE A 404 0.19 11.80 23.30
N CYS A 405 0.65 11.49 24.50
CA CYS A 405 0.26 10.28 25.22
C CYS A 405 -1.04 10.53 25.98
N THR A 406 -2.07 9.73 25.73
CA THR A 406 -3.40 9.95 26.33
C THR A 406 -3.76 8.86 27.34
N ASP A 407 -4.61 9.22 28.29
CA ASP A 407 -5.16 8.29 29.28
C ASP A 407 -6.33 7.50 28.67
N GLY A 408 -6.02 6.41 27.97
CA GLY A 408 -7.00 5.45 27.46
C GLY A 408 -7.46 5.67 26.02
N GLY A 409 -6.96 6.69 25.33
CA GLY A 409 -7.19 6.91 23.89
C GLY A 409 -6.06 6.43 22.98
N GLY A 410 -4.93 6.00 23.56
CA GLY A 410 -3.70 5.67 22.84
C GLY A 410 -2.78 6.89 22.71
N VAL A 411 -2.11 7.00 21.56
CA VAL A 411 -1.18 8.10 21.25
C VAL A 411 -1.67 8.86 20.04
N SER A 412 -1.60 10.20 20.09
CA SER A 412 -1.78 11.04 18.90
C SER A 412 -0.45 11.59 18.45
N ARG A 413 -0.25 11.73 17.14
CA ARG A 413 0.87 12.45 16.54
C ARG A 413 0.35 13.61 15.71
N LEU A 414 0.96 14.78 15.86
CA LEU A 414 0.64 15.96 15.07
C LEU A 414 1.63 16.07 13.90
N ASP A 415 1.10 15.94 12.68
CA ASP A 415 1.89 15.95 11.42
C ASP A 415 2.09 17.38 10.86
N GLY A 416 1.49 18.38 11.49
CA GLY A 416 1.61 19.78 11.10
C GLY A 416 0.39 20.61 11.47
N LEU A 417 0.53 21.93 11.34
CA LEU A 417 -0.55 22.90 11.60
C LEU A 417 -1.07 23.58 10.34
N ALA A 418 -0.45 23.30 9.19
CA ALA A 418 -0.78 23.96 7.95
C ALA A 418 -2.19 23.65 7.46
N PHE A 419 -2.75 22.48 7.80
CA PHE A 419 -4.08 22.08 7.34
C PHE A 419 -5.08 21.97 8.48
N THR A 420 -6.26 22.50 8.25
CA THR A 420 -7.44 22.35 9.10
C THR A 420 -8.63 21.95 8.25
N SER A 421 -9.33 20.89 8.63
CA SER A 421 -10.48 20.37 7.89
C SER A 421 -11.80 20.74 8.56
N PHE A 422 -12.80 21.08 7.76
CA PHE A 422 -14.17 21.34 8.18
C PHE A 422 -15.12 20.34 7.50
N THR A 423 -16.06 19.82 8.28
CA THR A 423 -17.10 18.90 7.82
C THR A 423 -18.46 19.34 8.36
N ASN A 424 -19.52 18.59 8.04
CA ASN A 424 -20.82 18.80 8.65
C ASN A 424 -20.81 18.76 10.20
N GLN A 425 -19.83 18.10 10.83
CA GLN A 425 -19.69 18.12 12.29
C GLN A 425 -19.29 19.49 12.83
N GLN A 426 -18.56 20.30 12.05
CA GLN A 426 -18.15 21.65 12.41
C GLN A 426 -19.16 22.71 11.95
N GLY A 427 -20.23 22.31 11.24
CA GLY A 427 -21.30 23.21 10.80
C GLY A 427 -21.35 23.47 9.30
N LEU A 428 -20.48 22.86 8.49
CA LEU A 428 -20.58 22.93 7.04
C LEU A 428 -21.92 22.29 6.59
N ALA A 429 -22.61 22.89 5.62
CA ALA A 429 -23.90 22.38 5.15
C ALA A 429 -23.79 20.98 4.53
N GLY A 430 -22.75 20.78 3.72
CA GLY A 430 -22.46 19.54 3.02
C GLY A 430 -20.96 19.39 2.82
N ASN A 431 -20.47 18.15 2.89
CA ASN A 431 -19.05 17.84 2.69
C ASN A 431 -18.61 17.98 1.22
N LEU A 432 -19.56 18.04 0.29
CA LEU A 432 -19.32 18.28 -1.14
C LEU A 432 -19.44 19.77 -1.43
N VAL A 433 -18.31 20.46 -1.42
CA VAL A 433 -18.22 21.91 -1.68
C VAL A 433 -17.92 22.12 -3.16
N LEU A 434 -18.79 22.87 -3.83
CA LEU A 434 -18.72 23.14 -5.27
C LEU A 434 -18.15 24.51 -5.59
N SER A 435 -18.37 25.50 -4.72
CA SER A 435 -17.94 26.89 -4.94
C SER A 435 -17.51 27.58 -3.65
N GLY A 436 -16.58 28.53 -3.77
CA GLY A 436 -16.09 29.36 -2.67
C GLY A 436 -15.99 30.84 -3.04
N LEU A 437 -16.31 31.73 -2.09
CA LEU A 437 -16.11 33.18 -2.23
C LEU A 437 -15.78 33.81 -0.87
N GLN A 438 -14.87 34.79 -0.84
CA GLN A 438 -14.72 35.70 0.30
C GLN A 438 -15.41 37.04 0.00
N ASP A 439 -16.36 37.44 0.84
CA ASP A 439 -17.08 38.71 0.68
C ASP A 439 -16.27 39.93 1.15
N ARG A 440 -16.77 41.15 0.89
CA ARG A 440 -16.11 42.42 1.29
C ARG A 440 -15.95 42.55 2.81
N GLU A 441 -16.87 41.99 3.58
CA GLU A 441 -16.82 41.97 5.05
C GLU A 441 -15.80 40.95 5.60
N GLY A 442 -15.29 40.05 4.76
CA GLY A 442 -14.31 39.02 5.11
C GLY A 442 -14.92 37.66 5.46
N ASN A 443 -16.24 37.48 5.33
CA ASN A 443 -16.88 36.19 5.50
C ASN A 443 -16.64 35.30 4.28
N HIS A 444 -16.59 34.00 4.51
CA HIS A 444 -16.42 33.01 3.44
C HIS A 444 -17.76 32.32 3.16
N TRP A 445 -18.11 32.19 1.89
CA TRP A 445 -19.31 31.53 1.42
C TRP A 445 -18.92 30.27 0.67
N PHE A 446 -19.49 29.14 1.06
CA PHE A 446 -19.20 27.82 0.49
C PHE A 446 -20.48 27.18 -0.03
N GLY A 447 -20.59 27.02 -1.34
CA GLY A 447 -21.72 26.36 -2.01
C GLY A 447 -21.57 24.85 -1.95
N THR A 448 -22.66 24.12 -1.67
CA THR A 448 -22.61 22.66 -1.48
C THR A 448 -23.56 21.91 -2.41
N ALA A 449 -23.29 20.62 -2.65
CA ALA A 449 -24.10 19.77 -3.53
C ALA A 449 -25.29 19.10 -2.80
N GLY A 450 -26.29 19.87 -2.40
CA GLY A 450 -27.57 19.34 -1.90
C GLY A 450 -27.99 19.79 -0.51
N TRP A 451 -27.28 20.74 0.11
CA TRP A 451 -27.64 21.32 1.42
C TRP A 451 -27.58 22.85 1.46
N GLY A 452 -27.46 23.48 0.29
CA GLY A 452 -27.42 24.92 0.10
C GLY A 452 -26.04 25.51 0.30
N VAL A 453 -25.96 26.70 0.91
CA VAL A 453 -24.72 27.47 1.08
C VAL A 453 -24.37 27.64 2.57
N SER A 454 -23.08 27.61 2.88
CA SER A 454 -22.55 27.86 4.22
C SER A 454 -21.80 29.19 4.27
N LYS A 455 -22.22 30.11 5.13
CA LYS A 455 -21.49 31.34 5.46
C LYS A 455 -20.62 31.11 6.69
N TYR A 456 -19.33 31.40 6.61
CA TYR A 456 -18.34 31.32 7.67
C TYR A 456 -17.84 32.72 8.04
N ASP A 457 -18.10 33.15 9.27
CA ASP A 457 -17.74 34.48 9.80
C ASP A 457 -16.42 34.48 10.60
N GLY A 458 -15.63 33.41 10.50
CA GLY A 458 -14.43 33.19 11.32
C GLY A 458 -14.71 32.57 12.70
N GLN A 459 -15.98 32.49 13.13
CA GLN A 459 -16.38 32.00 14.45
C GLN A 459 -17.45 30.90 14.39
N SER A 460 -18.21 30.85 13.31
CA SER A 460 -19.37 29.98 13.15
C SER A 460 -19.73 29.76 11.68
N PHE A 461 -20.36 28.63 11.41
CA PHE A 461 -21.01 28.36 10.12
C PHE A 461 -22.50 28.63 10.22
N THR A 462 -23.05 29.37 9.27
CA THR A 462 -24.48 29.61 9.08
C THR A 462 -24.93 29.00 7.77
N THR A 463 -25.87 28.05 7.80
CA THR A 463 -26.35 27.35 6.61
C THR A 463 -27.67 27.94 6.11
N LEU A 464 -27.73 28.26 4.82
CA LEU A 464 -28.95 28.62 4.09
C LEU A 464 -29.30 27.50 3.11
N SER A 465 -30.55 27.08 3.09
CA SER A 465 -31.09 26.01 2.23
C SER A 465 -32.43 26.43 1.62
N SER A 466 -32.97 25.64 0.70
CA SER A 466 -34.28 25.86 0.05
C SER A 466 -35.41 26.10 1.05
N ASP A 467 -35.41 25.36 2.17
CA ASP A 467 -36.32 25.54 3.32
C ASP A 467 -36.27 26.95 3.93
N GLN A 468 -35.21 27.72 3.66
CA GLN A 468 -34.97 29.06 4.17
C GLN A 468 -35.18 30.16 3.13
N GLY A 469 -35.47 29.82 1.87
CA GLY A 469 -35.85 30.78 0.84
C GLY A 469 -34.83 31.04 -0.26
N ILE A 470 -33.71 30.30 -0.32
CA ILE A 470 -32.94 30.19 -1.57
C ILE A 470 -33.66 29.25 -2.54
N SER A 471 -33.38 29.37 -3.83
CA SER A 471 -34.11 28.67 -4.90
C SER A 471 -33.84 27.17 -4.93
N GLY A 472 -32.58 26.76 -4.70
CA GLY A 472 -32.14 25.37 -4.74
C GLY A 472 -31.10 25.04 -3.68
N ASP A 473 -30.87 23.74 -3.46
CA ASP A 473 -29.92 23.22 -2.47
C ASP A 473 -28.55 22.83 -3.07
N VAL A 474 -28.40 22.87 -4.40
CA VAL A 474 -27.13 22.66 -5.10
C VAL A 474 -26.62 24.02 -5.55
N ILE A 475 -25.43 24.43 -5.09
CA ILE A 475 -24.88 25.76 -5.36
C ILE A 475 -23.58 25.66 -6.17
N HIS A 476 -23.66 25.84 -7.48
CA HIS A 476 -22.53 25.76 -8.41
C HIS A 476 -21.65 27.01 -8.40
N ALA A 477 -22.25 28.19 -8.20
CA ALA A 477 -21.54 29.46 -8.31
C ALA A 477 -21.96 30.46 -7.24
N ILE A 478 -21.00 31.28 -6.79
CA ILE A 478 -21.23 32.37 -5.83
C ILE A 478 -20.49 33.61 -6.32
N LEU A 479 -21.15 34.76 -6.30
CA LEU A 479 -20.59 36.04 -6.70
C LEU A 479 -21.09 37.16 -5.78
N GLU A 480 -20.21 38.05 -5.34
CA GLU A 480 -20.59 39.31 -4.69
C GLU A 480 -20.51 40.42 -5.73
N ASP A 481 -21.61 41.15 -5.91
CA ASP A 481 -21.64 42.26 -6.86
C ASP A 481 -21.18 43.60 -6.25
N GLU A 482 -20.99 44.61 -7.10
CA GLU A 482 -20.63 45.97 -6.67
C GLU A 482 -21.55 46.60 -5.62
N LYS A 483 -22.79 46.13 -5.49
CA LYS A 483 -23.82 46.63 -4.56
C LYS A 483 -23.87 45.78 -3.27
N ASP A 484 -22.87 44.95 -3.02
CA ASP A 484 -22.77 44.07 -1.85
C ASP A 484 -23.89 43.01 -1.79
N ARG A 485 -24.45 42.62 -2.95
CA ARG A 485 -25.44 41.53 -3.05
C ARG A 485 -24.74 40.23 -3.38
N ILE A 486 -25.13 39.14 -2.70
CA ILE A 486 -24.59 37.80 -2.96
C ILE A 486 -25.51 37.06 -3.94
N TRP A 487 -24.96 36.71 -5.10
CA TRP A 487 -25.62 35.91 -6.13
C TRP A 487 -25.21 34.45 -5.98
N LEU A 488 -26.20 33.56 -5.95
CA LEU A 488 -26.03 32.11 -5.88
C LEU A 488 -26.60 31.48 -7.15
N GLY A 489 -25.74 30.90 -7.97
CA GLY A 489 -26.13 30.06 -9.10
C GLY A 489 -26.47 28.66 -8.61
N THR A 490 -27.69 28.20 -8.88
CA THR A 490 -28.18 26.91 -8.39
C THR A 490 -28.25 25.86 -9.50
N GLY A 491 -28.13 24.60 -9.11
CA GLY A 491 -28.25 23.45 -10.01
C GLY A 491 -29.71 23.08 -10.23
N GLY A 492 -30.37 23.76 -11.17
CA GLY A 492 -31.71 23.41 -11.66
C GLY A 492 -32.86 24.26 -11.12
N ASP A 493 -32.56 25.26 -10.28
CA ASP A 493 -33.57 26.15 -9.67
C ASP A 493 -33.28 27.66 -9.94
N GLY A 494 -32.41 27.97 -10.90
CA GLY A 494 -32.09 29.35 -11.31
C GLY A 494 -31.08 30.05 -10.40
N VAL A 495 -31.31 31.33 -10.11
CA VAL A 495 -30.42 32.20 -9.33
C VAL A 495 -31.11 32.74 -8.10
N SER A 496 -30.42 32.73 -6.96
CA SER A 496 -30.84 33.43 -5.74
C SER A 496 -29.96 34.65 -5.48
N ILE A 497 -30.56 35.81 -5.28
CA ILE A 497 -29.85 37.07 -4.97
C ILE A 497 -30.16 37.45 -3.54
N ILE A 498 -29.14 37.56 -2.70
CA ILE A 498 -29.26 37.89 -1.28
C ILE A 498 -28.87 39.35 -1.07
N GLU A 499 -29.78 40.13 -0.52
CA GLU A 499 -29.58 41.52 -0.12
C GLU A 499 -30.11 41.73 1.30
N GLY A 500 -29.21 41.80 2.29
CA GLY A 500 -29.58 41.82 3.70
C GLY A 500 -30.43 40.61 4.07
N ASP A 501 -31.63 40.85 4.62
CA ASP A 501 -32.60 39.81 5.02
C ASP A 501 -33.58 39.43 3.87
N VAL A 502 -33.28 39.77 2.62
CA VAL A 502 -34.17 39.50 1.47
C VAL A 502 -33.44 38.64 0.45
N VAL A 503 -34.11 37.57 0.01
CA VAL A 503 -33.66 36.70 -1.08
C VAL A 503 -34.62 36.84 -2.25
N THR A 504 -34.09 37.22 -3.40
CA THR A 504 -34.83 37.33 -4.66
C THR A 504 -34.48 36.14 -5.54
N ILE A 505 -35.48 35.36 -5.94
CA ILE A 505 -35.33 34.19 -6.81
C ILE A 505 -35.63 34.57 -8.25
N PHE A 506 -34.74 34.17 -9.14
CA PHE A 506 -34.82 34.36 -10.58
C PHE A 506 -34.69 33.02 -11.30
N ASP A 507 -35.72 32.61 -12.03
CA ASP A 507 -35.84 31.29 -12.68
C ASP A 507 -36.32 31.43 -14.14
N SER A 508 -36.58 30.30 -14.79
CA SER A 508 -37.08 30.22 -16.17
C SER A 508 -38.48 30.83 -16.33
N GLN A 509 -39.30 30.79 -15.27
CA GLN A 509 -40.58 31.52 -15.25
C GLN A 509 -40.37 33.02 -15.30
N SER A 510 -39.26 33.48 -14.72
CA SER A 510 -38.82 34.87 -14.68
C SER A 510 -38.01 35.30 -15.91
N GLY A 511 -37.84 34.44 -16.91
CA GLY A 511 -37.18 34.76 -18.18
C GLY A 511 -35.73 34.30 -18.32
N LEU A 512 -35.21 33.47 -17.39
CA LEU A 512 -33.95 32.76 -17.65
C LEU A 512 -34.14 31.70 -18.76
N PRO A 513 -33.17 31.53 -19.67
CA PRO A 513 -33.21 30.47 -20.68
C PRO A 513 -32.97 29.07 -20.08
N SER A 514 -32.23 28.99 -18.97
CA SER A 514 -31.90 27.76 -18.24
C SER A 514 -31.93 28.02 -16.74
N ASP A 515 -32.44 27.06 -15.98
CA ASP A 515 -32.41 27.05 -14.51
C ASP A 515 -31.11 26.47 -13.94
N GLU A 516 -30.25 25.92 -14.80
CA GLU A 516 -28.93 25.41 -14.44
C GLU A 516 -27.88 26.51 -14.64
N ILE A 517 -27.36 27.04 -13.53
CA ILE A 517 -26.42 28.16 -13.51
C ILE A 517 -25.07 27.67 -12.98
N LEU A 518 -24.10 27.55 -13.87
CA LEU A 518 -22.83 26.86 -13.61
C LEU A 518 -21.73 27.81 -13.14
N CYS A 519 -21.72 29.05 -13.65
CA CYS A 519 -20.77 30.09 -13.23
C CYS A 519 -21.40 31.49 -13.26
N LEU A 520 -20.80 32.40 -12.49
CA LEU A 520 -21.22 33.80 -12.35
C LEU A 520 -19.99 34.70 -12.32
N THR A 521 -19.98 35.76 -13.12
CA THR A 521 -18.92 36.78 -13.14
C THR A 521 -19.53 38.18 -13.34
N GLN A 522 -18.96 39.20 -12.68
CA GLN A 522 -19.33 40.59 -12.93
C GLN A 522 -18.26 41.27 -13.81
N ASP A 523 -18.68 41.92 -14.89
CA ASP A 523 -17.78 42.74 -15.72
C ASP A 523 -17.52 44.12 -15.09
N ARG A 524 -16.43 44.80 -15.49
CA ARG A 524 -16.06 46.16 -15.06
C ARG A 524 -17.12 47.22 -15.37
N ASN A 525 -18.11 46.92 -16.21
CA ASN A 525 -19.23 47.80 -16.53
C ASN A 525 -20.47 47.50 -15.68
N GLY A 526 -20.34 46.64 -14.65
CA GLY A 526 -21.38 46.27 -13.71
C GLY A 526 -22.39 45.25 -14.24
N ALA A 527 -22.18 44.64 -15.42
CA ALA A 527 -23.06 43.58 -15.93
C ALA A 527 -22.70 42.23 -15.30
N ILE A 528 -23.71 41.43 -14.98
CA ILE A 528 -23.53 40.06 -14.49
C ILE A 528 -23.63 39.10 -15.67
N TRP A 529 -22.64 38.23 -15.82
CA TRP A 529 -22.59 37.17 -16.81
C TRP A 529 -22.81 35.82 -16.13
N MET A 530 -23.65 34.99 -16.73
CA MET A 530 -24.04 33.67 -16.19
C MET A 530 -23.78 32.61 -17.26
N GLY A 531 -23.00 31.59 -16.93
CA GLY A 531 -22.85 30.40 -17.77
C GLY A 531 -23.94 29.38 -17.45
N THR A 532 -24.50 28.78 -18.49
CA THR A 532 -25.58 27.79 -18.39
C THR A 532 -25.33 26.62 -19.34
N TYR A 533 -26.15 25.56 -19.28
CA TYR A 533 -26.14 24.49 -20.30
C TYR A 533 -26.68 24.92 -21.67
N ASP A 534 -27.36 26.07 -21.74
CA ASP A 534 -27.93 26.60 -22.98
C ASP A 534 -27.28 27.93 -23.39
N GLY A 535 -25.98 28.10 -23.15
CA GLY A 535 -25.21 29.27 -23.53
C GLY A 535 -25.03 30.28 -22.39
N VAL A 536 -24.77 31.53 -22.76
CA VAL A 536 -24.39 32.60 -21.83
C VAL A 536 -25.50 33.64 -21.70
N VAL A 537 -25.80 34.02 -20.47
CA VAL A 537 -26.77 35.07 -20.15
C VAL A 537 -26.04 36.28 -19.60
N ARG A 538 -26.30 37.45 -20.19
CA ARG A 538 -25.83 38.74 -19.70
C ARG A 538 -26.99 39.51 -19.08
N TRP A 539 -26.87 39.87 -17.81
CA TRP A 539 -27.82 40.69 -17.07
C TRP A 539 -27.24 42.09 -16.81
N LYS A 540 -27.92 43.14 -17.28
CA LYS A 540 -27.58 44.53 -17.00
C LYS A 540 -28.82 45.41 -17.01
N ASP A 541 -28.99 46.25 -15.99
CA ASP A 541 -30.09 47.21 -15.90
C ASP A 541 -31.46 46.57 -16.20
N GLU A 542 -31.77 45.45 -15.52
CA GLU A 542 -33.03 44.68 -15.69
C GLU A 542 -33.25 44.13 -17.11
N THR A 543 -32.20 44.07 -17.92
CA THR A 543 -32.22 43.53 -19.28
C THR A 543 -31.37 42.27 -19.34
N LEU A 544 -31.95 41.19 -19.84
CA LEU A 544 -31.30 39.93 -20.15
C LEU A 544 -30.99 39.85 -21.64
N THR A 545 -29.77 39.46 -21.95
CA THR A 545 -29.33 39.14 -23.32
C THR A 545 -28.76 37.72 -23.32
N HIS A 546 -29.22 36.88 -24.24
CA HIS A 546 -28.84 35.47 -24.29
C HIS A 546 -28.02 35.18 -25.55
N TYR A 547 -26.87 34.52 -25.37
CA TYR A 547 -25.92 34.18 -26.43
C TYR A 547 -25.76 32.66 -26.52
N THR A 548 -26.01 32.10 -27.70
CA THR A 548 -25.80 30.68 -28.03
C THR A 548 -24.87 30.56 -29.24
N THR A 549 -24.57 29.33 -29.66
CA THR A 549 -23.77 29.04 -30.87
C THR A 549 -24.28 29.73 -32.14
N ASP A 550 -25.58 30.09 -32.19
CA ASP A 550 -26.19 30.91 -33.26
C ASP A 550 -25.67 32.36 -33.26
N GLN A 551 -25.34 32.91 -32.09
CA GLN A 551 -24.75 34.24 -31.92
C GLN A 551 -23.22 34.23 -32.05
N GLY A 552 -22.57 33.06 -32.01
CA GLY A 552 -21.16 32.94 -32.38
C GLY A 552 -20.24 32.38 -31.30
N ILE A 553 -20.72 32.05 -30.10
CA ILE A 553 -19.95 31.26 -29.13
C ILE A 553 -19.65 29.85 -29.67
N ILE A 554 -18.58 29.23 -29.20
CA ILE A 554 -18.09 27.95 -29.74
C ILE A 554 -18.91 26.74 -29.28
N GLY A 555 -19.48 26.81 -28.08
CA GLY A 555 -20.27 25.77 -27.43
C GLY A 555 -21.34 26.38 -26.53
N ASN A 556 -22.38 25.61 -26.22
CA ASN A 556 -23.49 26.08 -25.41
C ASN A 556 -23.34 25.70 -23.92
N GLU A 557 -22.53 24.69 -23.59
CA GLU A 557 -22.36 24.27 -22.19
C GLU A 557 -21.20 25.05 -21.55
N VAL A 558 -21.50 26.20 -20.96
CA VAL A 558 -20.48 27.14 -20.47
C VAL A 558 -20.24 26.97 -18.96
N LEU A 559 -19.06 26.46 -18.61
CA LEU A 559 -18.66 26.15 -17.24
C LEU A 559 -17.94 27.28 -16.53
N ASP A 560 -17.29 28.19 -17.28
CA ASP A 560 -16.60 29.31 -16.64
C ASP A 560 -16.53 30.55 -17.52
N ILE A 561 -16.49 31.72 -16.86
CA ILE A 561 -16.47 33.04 -17.51
C ILE A 561 -15.52 33.96 -16.75
N ILE A 562 -14.57 34.58 -17.46
CA ILE A 562 -13.67 35.60 -16.90
C ILE A 562 -13.64 36.85 -17.78
N GLU A 563 -13.30 38.00 -17.19
CA GLU A 563 -12.95 39.23 -17.92
C GLU A 563 -11.44 39.41 -17.87
N ASP A 564 -10.80 39.60 -19.03
CA ASP A 564 -9.37 39.86 -19.11
C ASP A 564 -9.01 41.33 -18.82
N GLN A 565 -7.73 41.64 -18.65
CA GLN A 565 -7.28 43.02 -18.46
C GLN A 565 -7.68 44.01 -19.58
N THR A 566 -7.98 43.53 -20.79
CA THR A 566 -8.40 44.37 -21.93
C THR A 566 -9.89 44.72 -21.87
N GLY A 567 -10.64 44.09 -20.97
CA GLY A 567 -12.09 44.22 -20.83
C GLY A 567 -12.89 43.30 -21.76
N ALA A 568 -12.23 42.31 -22.38
CA ALA A 568 -12.91 41.29 -23.16
C ALA A 568 -13.31 40.12 -22.26
N ILE A 569 -14.47 39.54 -22.55
CA ILE A 569 -15.03 38.42 -21.80
C ILE A 569 -14.64 37.12 -22.48
N TRP A 570 -14.16 36.16 -21.70
CA TRP A 570 -13.83 34.81 -22.15
C TRP A 570 -14.84 33.81 -21.61
N PHE A 571 -15.30 32.92 -22.48
CA PHE A 571 -16.21 31.83 -22.15
C PHE A 571 -15.49 30.49 -22.34
N GLY A 572 -15.49 29.64 -21.32
CA GLY A 572 -15.01 28.27 -21.41
C GLY A 572 -16.19 27.32 -21.57
N ALA A 573 -16.26 26.62 -22.71
CA ALA A 573 -17.32 25.69 -23.02
C ALA A 573 -16.80 24.24 -23.07
N VAL A 574 -17.47 23.33 -22.37
CA VAL A 574 -17.05 21.91 -22.30
C VAL A 574 -17.31 21.16 -23.61
N ASP A 575 -18.27 21.63 -24.41
CA ASP A 575 -18.67 21.05 -25.69
C ASP A 575 -17.94 21.66 -26.91
N GLY A 576 -16.95 22.55 -26.71
CA GLY A 576 -16.32 23.26 -27.83
C GLY A 576 -14.88 23.75 -27.64
N GLY A 577 -14.59 24.49 -26.57
CA GLY A 577 -13.32 25.19 -26.38
C GLY A 577 -13.51 26.55 -25.71
N ILE A 578 -12.74 27.55 -26.12
CA ILE A 578 -12.88 28.92 -25.58
C ILE A 578 -13.37 29.92 -26.62
N THR A 579 -14.16 30.90 -26.16
CA THR A 579 -14.60 32.04 -26.96
C THR A 579 -14.20 33.34 -26.28
N ARG A 580 -13.58 34.25 -27.02
CA ARG A 580 -13.35 35.65 -26.61
C ARG A 580 -14.40 36.57 -27.21
N PHE A 581 -14.95 37.48 -26.40
CA PHE A 581 -15.91 38.51 -26.79
C PHE A 581 -15.43 39.90 -26.38
N ASP A 582 -15.18 40.77 -27.36
CA ASP A 582 -14.69 42.15 -27.15
C ASP A 582 -15.83 43.19 -27.03
N GLY A 583 -17.09 42.74 -27.00
CA GLY A 583 -18.28 43.60 -27.03
C GLY A 583 -18.93 43.72 -28.41
N GLU A 584 -18.19 43.41 -29.48
CA GLU A 584 -18.68 43.45 -30.86
C GLU A 584 -18.54 42.11 -31.60
N LYS A 585 -17.46 41.35 -31.35
CA LYS A 585 -17.08 40.16 -32.10
C LYS A 585 -16.78 38.97 -31.19
N PHE A 586 -17.13 37.78 -31.67
CA PHE A 586 -16.74 36.50 -31.08
C PHE A 586 -15.56 35.90 -31.85
N ILE A 587 -14.54 35.47 -31.10
CA ILE A 587 -13.35 34.80 -31.62
C ILE A 587 -13.21 33.45 -30.89
N ASN A 588 -13.22 32.36 -31.64
CA ASN A 588 -13.28 30.99 -31.11
C ASN A 588 -11.96 30.26 -31.28
N PHE A 589 -11.57 29.49 -30.24
CA PHE A 589 -10.39 28.65 -30.22
C PHE A 589 -10.72 27.23 -29.73
N SER A 590 -10.19 26.23 -30.45
CA SER A 590 -10.30 24.80 -30.20
C SER A 590 -8.95 24.11 -30.36
N MET A 591 -8.90 22.78 -30.25
CA MET A 591 -7.70 21.98 -30.49
C MET A 591 -7.05 22.23 -31.85
N ASP A 592 -7.83 22.49 -32.89
CA ASP A 592 -7.31 22.80 -34.23
C ASP A 592 -6.51 24.13 -34.25
N GLN A 593 -6.73 24.99 -33.26
CA GLN A 593 -6.06 26.28 -33.07
C GLN A 593 -4.99 26.28 -31.97
N GLY A 594 -4.65 25.11 -31.41
CA GLY A 594 -3.54 24.94 -30.46
C GLY A 594 -3.95 24.73 -29.00
N LEU A 595 -5.24 24.74 -28.68
CA LEU A 595 -5.73 24.36 -27.35
C LEU A 595 -5.43 22.88 -27.08
N ILE A 596 -5.12 22.50 -25.82
CA ILE A 596 -4.79 21.10 -25.50
C ILE A 596 -5.99 20.16 -25.61
N ASP A 597 -7.19 20.65 -25.27
CA ASP A 597 -8.46 19.92 -25.32
C ASP A 597 -9.63 20.90 -25.47
N ASN A 598 -10.71 20.45 -26.08
CA ASN A 598 -11.93 21.24 -26.28
C ASN A 598 -12.82 21.26 -25.02
N ALA A 599 -12.67 20.29 -24.11
CA ALA A 599 -13.43 20.24 -22.86
C ALA A 599 -12.84 21.20 -21.82
N VAL A 600 -13.21 22.48 -21.91
CA VAL A 600 -12.74 23.52 -20.99
C VAL A 600 -13.58 23.54 -19.73
N LEU A 601 -12.93 23.37 -18.58
CA LEU A 601 -13.56 23.28 -17.27
C LEU A 601 -13.40 24.57 -16.47
N ARG A 602 -12.23 25.21 -16.55
CA ARG A 602 -11.89 26.38 -15.73
C ARG A 602 -11.05 27.40 -16.49
N LEU A 603 -11.28 28.68 -16.19
CA LEU A 603 -10.51 29.81 -16.67
C LEU A 603 -10.04 30.66 -15.48
N THR A 604 -8.80 31.15 -15.53
CA THR A 604 -8.28 32.08 -14.50
C THR A 604 -7.26 33.01 -15.12
N GLU A 605 -7.29 34.30 -14.77
CA GLU A 605 -6.25 35.27 -15.12
C GLU A 605 -5.26 35.36 -13.95
N ASP A 606 -3.95 35.26 -14.24
CA ASP A 606 -2.90 35.44 -13.24
C ASP A 606 -2.52 36.94 -13.06
N GLU A 607 -1.71 37.26 -12.03
CA GLU A 607 -1.22 38.62 -11.77
C GLU A 607 -0.48 39.27 -12.96
N LEU A 608 0.06 38.47 -13.89
CA LEU A 608 0.76 38.94 -15.09
C LEU A 608 -0.19 39.19 -16.28
N GLY A 609 -1.46 38.80 -16.16
CA GLY A 609 -2.48 38.90 -17.20
C GLY A 609 -2.45 37.77 -18.22
N ASN A 610 -1.83 36.62 -17.90
CA ASN A 610 -1.95 35.41 -18.71
C ASN A 610 -3.25 34.68 -18.32
N ILE A 611 -3.86 34.02 -19.30
CA ILE A 611 -5.07 33.23 -19.08
C ILE A 611 -4.69 31.75 -18.99
N TRP A 612 -5.00 31.16 -17.84
CA TRP A 612 -4.88 29.74 -17.55
C TRP A 612 -6.19 29.04 -17.90
N ILE A 613 -6.10 27.97 -18.67
CA ILE A 613 -7.24 27.23 -19.21
C ILE A 613 -7.12 25.78 -18.75
N GLY A 614 -7.88 25.42 -17.73
CA GLY A 614 -7.99 24.05 -17.23
C GLY A 614 -8.94 23.25 -18.10
N THR A 615 -8.50 22.09 -18.58
CA THR A 615 -9.29 21.22 -19.44
C THR A 615 -9.42 19.81 -18.86
N GLY A 616 -10.20 18.97 -19.53
CA GLY A 616 -10.27 17.54 -19.24
C GLY A 616 -8.98 16.76 -19.55
N HIS A 617 -8.02 17.37 -20.26
CA HIS A 617 -6.76 16.73 -20.65
C HIS A 617 -5.55 17.68 -20.56
N GLY A 618 -5.44 18.41 -19.46
CA GLY A 618 -4.28 19.20 -19.05
C GLY A 618 -4.59 20.69 -18.89
N VAL A 619 -3.55 21.52 -18.98
CA VAL A 619 -3.66 22.98 -18.91
C VAL A 619 -3.15 23.60 -20.20
N SER A 620 -3.85 24.60 -20.72
CA SER A 620 -3.32 25.53 -21.72
C SER A 620 -3.12 26.91 -21.11
N VAL A 621 -1.96 27.53 -21.35
CA VAL A 621 -1.67 28.91 -20.92
C VAL A 621 -1.60 29.81 -22.14
N LEU A 622 -2.37 30.90 -22.11
CA LEU A 622 -2.36 31.94 -23.12
C LEU A 622 -1.67 33.19 -22.57
N PHE A 623 -0.56 33.59 -23.19
CA PHE A 623 0.25 34.68 -22.68
C PHE A 623 -0.35 36.06 -22.94
N VAL A 624 -0.03 36.98 -22.04
CA VAL A 624 -0.48 38.38 -22.06
C VAL A 624 -0.16 39.11 -23.38
N GLU A 625 0.99 38.80 -24.02
CA GLU A 625 1.37 39.39 -25.30
C GLU A 625 0.46 38.95 -26.44
N ASP A 626 0.04 37.68 -26.43
CA ASP A 626 -0.86 37.14 -27.45
C ASP A 626 -2.28 37.72 -27.29
N ILE A 627 -2.74 37.93 -26.04
CA ILE A 627 -4.03 38.58 -25.75
C ILE A 627 -4.06 40.02 -26.28
N LYS A 628 -2.98 40.77 -26.07
CA LYS A 628 -2.83 42.13 -26.62
C LYS A 628 -2.80 42.11 -28.15
N THR A 629 -2.10 41.15 -28.74
CA THR A 629 -2.02 40.98 -30.20
C THR A 629 -3.39 40.64 -30.80
N LEU A 630 -4.18 39.78 -30.15
CA LEU A 630 -5.54 39.43 -30.55
C LEU A 630 -6.49 40.64 -30.55
N SER A 631 -6.25 41.60 -29.65
CA SER A 631 -7.03 42.85 -29.60
C SER A 631 -6.74 43.75 -30.81
N GLU A 632 -5.52 43.75 -31.32
CA GLU A 632 -5.12 44.54 -32.50
C GLU A 632 -5.39 43.78 -33.81
N SER A 633 -5.26 42.45 -33.80
CA SER A 633 -5.33 41.56 -34.95
C SER A 633 -6.14 40.30 -34.62
N PRO A 634 -7.48 40.32 -34.77
CA PRO A 634 -8.36 39.20 -34.42
C PRO A 634 -8.08 37.88 -35.17
N ASP A 635 -7.43 37.94 -36.33
CA ASP A 635 -7.05 36.77 -37.14
C ASP A 635 -5.71 36.15 -36.70
N HIS A 636 -5.04 36.73 -35.69
CA HIS A 636 -3.80 36.20 -35.14
C HIS A 636 -4.07 34.86 -34.45
N LEU A 637 -3.27 33.84 -34.77
CA LEU A 637 -3.33 32.56 -34.07
C LEU A 637 -2.38 32.63 -32.86
N PRO A 638 -2.90 32.65 -31.62
CA PRO A 638 -2.07 32.72 -30.43
C PRO A 638 -1.31 31.42 -30.20
N ASN A 639 -0.22 31.50 -29.42
CA ASN A 639 0.58 30.33 -29.07
C ASN A 639 0.24 29.85 -27.66
N PHE A 640 -0.61 28.82 -27.57
CA PHE A 640 -0.91 28.18 -26.29
C PHE A 640 0.27 27.33 -25.83
N LEU A 641 0.69 27.52 -24.57
CA LEU A 641 1.57 26.57 -23.89
C LEU A 641 0.71 25.46 -23.28
N SER A 642 0.87 24.25 -23.79
CA SER A 642 0.16 23.05 -23.31
C SER A 642 1.01 22.30 -22.28
N ILE A 643 0.43 21.96 -21.14
CA ILE A 643 1.06 21.22 -20.04
C ILE A 643 0.15 20.05 -19.65
N ASP A 644 0.70 18.84 -19.63
CA ASP A 644 0.05 17.59 -19.24
C ASP A 644 0.95 16.75 -18.30
N THR A 645 0.53 15.52 -17.99
CA THR A 645 1.27 14.58 -17.14
C THR A 645 2.69 14.25 -17.64
N GLU A 646 2.94 14.31 -18.95
CA GLU A 646 4.28 14.08 -19.50
C GLU A 646 5.25 15.24 -19.17
N GLN A 647 4.73 16.45 -18.95
CA GLN A 647 5.51 17.61 -18.50
C GLN A 647 5.53 17.78 -16.98
N GLY A 648 4.93 16.86 -16.22
CA GLY A 648 5.07 16.76 -14.77
C GLY A 648 3.81 17.12 -13.97
N LEU A 649 2.66 17.39 -14.61
CA LEU A 649 1.41 17.52 -13.86
C LEU A 649 1.02 16.19 -13.19
N PRO A 650 0.41 16.22 -11.99
CA PRO A 650 0.03 15.00 -11.29
C PRO A 650 -1.14 14.26 -11.93
N ASP A 651 -2.03 14.97 -12.61
CA ASP A 651 -3.21 14.45 -13.29
C ASP A 651 -3.59 15.37 -14.45
N ASN A 652 -4.24 14.83 -15.48
CA ASN A 652 -4.65 15.60 -16.66
C ASN A 652 -6.01 16.29 -16.48
N VAL A 653 -6.83 15.91 -15.50
CA VAL A 653 -8.12 16.56 -15.28
C VAL A 653 -7.92 17.72 -14.32
N ILE A 654 -8.09 18.94 -14.85
CA ILE A 654 -7.86 20.18 -14.09
C ILE A 654 -9.21 20.78 -13.74
N LEU A 655 -9.61 20.59 -12.50
CA LEU A 655 -10.94 20.98 -12.01
C LEU A 655 -10.93 22.40 -11.45
N GLN A 656 -9.86 22.79 -10.78
CA GLN A 656 -9.76 24.07 -10.10
C GLN A 656 -8.41 24.72 -10.39
N ILE A 657 -8.39 26.04 -10.52
CA ILE A 657 -7.18 26.84 -10.73
C ILE A 657 -7.30 28.07 -9.84
N THR A 658 -6.22 28.42 -9.17
CA THR A 658 -6.13 29.66 -8.39
C THR A 658 -4.72 30.21 -8.47
N ASP A 659 -4.63 31.49 -8.78
CA ASP A 659 -3.39 32.25 -8.76
C ASP A 659 -2.95 32.50 -7.32
N LEU A 660 -1.65 32.35 -7.05
CA LEU A 660 -1.05 32.66 -5.75
C LEU A 660 -0.02 33.79 -5.92
N PRO A 661 0.32 34.55 -4.86
CA PRO A 661 1.19 35.71 -5.00
C PRO A 661 2.54 35.38 -5.65
N GLY A 662 2.95 36.17 -6.64
CA GLY A 662 4.20 35.95 -7.37
C GLY A 662 4.04 35.04 -8.59
N PRO A 663 5.00 34.14 -8.90
CA PRO A 663 4.90 33.24 -10.04
C PRO A 663 4.16 31.93 -9.72
N THR A 664 3.53 31.82 -8.55
CA THR A 664 3.08 30.54 -8.02
C THR A 664 1.63 30.27 -8.42
N ILE A 665 1.33 29.08 -8.92
CA ILE A 665 -0.01 28.65 -9.31
C ILE A 665 -0.43 27.44 -8.50
N SER A 666 -1.71 27.39 -8.13
CA SER A 666 -2.33 26.23 -7.53
C SER A 666 -3.37 25.60 -8.46
N LEU A 667 -3.29 24.28 -8.63
CA LEU A 667 -4.24 23.48 -9.41
C LEU A 667 -4.90 22.43 -8.50
N GLY A 668 -6.22 22.31 -8.57
CA GLY A 668 -6.95 21.20 -7.99
C GLY A 668 -7.20 20.11 -9.03
N THR A 669 -6.82 18.88 -8.71
CA THR A 669 -6.93 17.72 -9.61
C THR A 669 -7.55 16.51 -8.91
N ASN A 670 -7.77 15.44 -9.68
CA ASN A 670 -8.20 14.15 -9.14
C ASN A 670 -7.14 13.49 -8.24
N GLN A 671 -5.92 14.02 -8.20
CA GLN A 671 -4.83 13.55 -7.34
C GLN A 671 -4.52 14.55 -6.22
N GLY A 672 -5.46 15.44 -5.88
CA GLY A 672 -5.32 16.44 -4.82
C GLY A 672 -4.84 17.79 -5.36
N LEU A 673 -4.12 18.53 -4.52
CA LEU A 673 -3.72 19.90 -4.81
C LEU A 673 -2.27 19.94 -5.32
N ALA A 674 -2.03 20.57 -6.46
CA ALA A 674 -0.70 20.86 -7.00
C ALA A 674 -0.38 22.34 -6.80
N ILE A 675 0.82 22.65 -6.32
CA ILE A 675 1.32 24.03 -6.20
C ILE A 675 2.72 24.09 -6.79
N PHE A 676 2.99 25.03 -7.69
CA PHE A 676 4.29 25.19 -8.34
C PHE A 676 4.56 26.64 -8.72
N ASP A 677 5.83 26.98 -8.87
CA ASP A 677 6.27 28.22 -9.49
C ASP A 677 6.31 28.04 -11.02
N PHE A 678 5.65 28.92 -11.75
CA PHE A 678 5.59 28.86 -13.20
C PHE A 678 6.72 29.68 -13.83
N ASP A 679 7.60 29.02 -14.59
CA ASP A 679 8.61 29.68 -15.44
C ASP A 679 8.52 29.18 -16.89
N PRO A 680 7.85 29.92 -17.79
CA PRO A 680 7.66 29.50 -19.18
C PRO A 680 8.96 29.46 -19.99
N LYS A 681 10.09 29.97 -19.46
CA LYS A 681 11.40 29.97 -20.15
C LYS A 681 12.30 28.81 -19.72
N ALA A 682 11.95 28.11 -18.63
CA ALA A 682 12.69 26.95 -18.17
C ALA A 682 12.42 25.72 -19.07
N ASP A 683 13.34 24.76 -19.08
CA ASP A 683 13.15 23.49 -19.82
C ASP A 683 11.92 22.72 -19.30
N ASN A 684 11.64 22.82 -18.00
CA ASN A 684 10.40 22.39 -17.37
C ASN A 684 9.66 23.63 -16.84
N PRO A 685 8.44 23.95 -17.31
CA PRO A 685 7.72 25.12 -16.86
C PRO A 685 7.24 25.05 -15.40
N LEU A 686 7.17 23.85 -14.80
CA LEU A 686 6.70 23.59 -13.44
C LEU A 686 7.89 23.52 -12.46
N GLN A 687 8.27 24.65 -11.87
CA GLN A 687 9.35 24.73 -10.87
C GLN A 687 8.79 24.53 -9.46
N ASN A 688 9.58 23.92 -8.56
CA ASN A 688 9.21 23.70 -7.15
C ASN A 688 7.81 23.09 -6.95
N LEU A 689 7.41 22.15 -7.82
CA LEU A 689 6.11 21.49 -7.75
C LEU A 689 5.98 20.79 -6.40
N ASN A 690 4.83 20.93 -5.76
CA ASN A 690 4.44 20.23 -4.55
C ASN A 690 3.04 19.67 -4.75
N ILE A 691 2.88 18.37 -4.50
CA ILE A 691 1.60 17.68 -4.59
C ILE A 691 1.15 17.38 -3.17
N PHE A 692 -0.05 17.83 -2.82
CA PHE A 692 -0.69 17.62 -1.53
C PHE A 692 -1.90 16.72 -1.69
N ASN A 693 -1.76 15.49 -1.23
CA ASN A 693 -2.79 14.47 -1.23
C ASN A 693 -2.56 13.41 -0.16
N SER A 694 -3.47 12.45 -0.04
CA SER A 694 -3.33 11.37 0.94
C SER A 694 -2.10 10.47 0.72
N GLU A 695 -1.64 10.28 -0.52
CA GLU A 695 -0.43 9.49 -0.83
C GLU A 695 0.85 10.21 -0.39
N THR A 696 0.85 11.55 -0.42
CA THR A 696 1.92 12.43 0.04
C THR A 696 1.84 12.77 1.54
N GLY A 697 0.93 12.12 2.25
CA GLY A 697 0.76 12.23 3.69
C GLY A 697 0.02 13.50 4.13
N TYR A 698 -0.73 14.16 3.25
CA TYR A 698 -1.54 15.34 3.56
C TYR A 698 -3.04 15.00 3.57
N PRO A 699 -3.87 15.70 4.38
CA PRO A 699 -5.31 15.48 4.49
C PRO A 699 -6.07 16.15 3.34
N VAL A 700 -5.50 16.15 2.14
CA VAL A 700 -6.19 16.57 0.93
C VAL A 700 -6.56 15.29 0.19
N LYS A 701 -7.83 15.13 -0.14
CA LYS A 701 -8.27 14.05 -1.03
C LYS A 701 -8.51 14.65 -2.42
N ASP A 702 -8.66 13.77 -3.41
CA ASP A 702 -9.12 14.02 -4.77
C ASP A 702 -10.17 15.14 -4.78
N LEU A 703 -9.94 16.20 -5.55
CA LEU A 703 -10.87 17.33 -5.69
C LEU A 703 -11.93 17.05 -6.78
N THR A 704 -12.25 15.77 -7.02
CA THR A 704 -12.97 15.25 -8.21
C THR A 704 -14.31 15.90 -8.48
N ASP A 705 -14.97 16.35 -7.41
CA ASP A 705 -16.36 16.78 -7.43
C ASP A 705 -16.51 18.28 -7.11
N GLY A 706 -15.41 18.99 -6.85
CA GLY A 706 -15.44 20.43 -6.61
C GLY A 706 -15.22 21.18 -7.92
N GLU A 707 -16.19 21.98 -8.36
CA GLU A 707 -16.09 22.71 -9.62
C GLU A 707 -15.24 23.99 -9.49
N ASN A 708 -15.46 24.78 -8.45
CA ASN A 708 -14.79 26.06 -8.19
C ASN A 708 -14.59 26.32 -6.69
N ALA A 709 -14.19 25.29 -5.96
CA ALA A 709 -14.05 25.35 -4.50
C ALA A 709 -12.61 25.64 -4.03
N LEU A 710 -11.72 26.11 -4.92
CA LEU A 710 -10.39 26.59 -4.58
C LEU A 710 -10.40 28.12 -4.51
N LEU A 711 -10.03 28.67 -3.35
CA LEU A 711 -10.06 30.11 -3.09
C LEU A 711 -8.87 30.52 -2.24
N LEU A 712 -8.10 31.50 -2.70
CA LEU A 712 -7.14 32.20 -1.85
C LEU A 712 -7.85 33.39 -1.18
N ASP A 713 -7.85 33.42 0.15
CA ASP A 713 -8.40 34.55 0.89
C ASP A 713 -7.40 35.72 1.02
N ARG A 714 -7.89 36.88 1.44
CA ARG A 714 -7.07 38.10 1.63
C ARG A 714 -5.97 37.97 2.68
N ASP A 715 -6.06 36.98 3.58
CA ASP A 715 -5.05 36.70 4.59
C ASP A 715 -3.96 35.72 4.07
N GLY A 716 -4.08 35.27 2.81
CA GLY A 716 -3.14 34.35 2.16
C GLY A 716 -3.36 32.88 2.49
N ILE A 717 -4.55 32.52 3.00
CA ILE A 717 -4.93 31.15 3.31
C ILE A 717 -5.70 30.58 2.13
N LEU A 718 -5.31 29.39 1.71
CA LEU A 718 -5.93 28.67 0.61
C LEU A 718 -7.03 27.75 1.14
N TRP A 719 -8.24 27.91 0.62
CA TRP A 719 -9.39 27.07 0.94
C TRP A 719 -9.67 26.14 -0.25
N ALA A 720 -9.83 24.85 0.01
CA ALA A 720 -10.02 23.82 -1.02
C ALA A 720 -11.16 22.86 -0.64
N GLY A 721 -12.19 22.76 -1.47
CA GLY A 721 -13.28 21.80 -1.30
C GLY A 721 -12.92 20.40 -1.81
N THR A 722 -12.77 19.40 -0.93
CA THR A 722 -12.30 18.05 -1.33
C THR A 722 -13.42 17.04 -1.57
N GLY A 723 -14.66 17.35 -1.20
CA GLY A 723 -15.78 16.41 -1.36
C GLY A 723 -15.77 15.18 -0.45
N SER A 724 -14.72 15.01 0.36
CA SER A 724 -14.54 13.84 1.22
C SER A 724 -15.38 13.93 2.50
N VAL A 725 -15.98 12.80 2.92
CA VAL A 725 -16.67 12.72 4.22
C VAL A 725 -15.75 13.05 5.40
N LYS A 726 -14.43 12.87 5.23
CA LYS A 726 -13.44 13.15 6.28
C LYS A 726 -12.97 14.61 6.27
N ASN A 727 -12.83 15.22 5.09
CA ASN A 727 -12.11 16.49 4.91
C ASN A 727 -12.88 17.48 4.00
N GLY A 728 -14.22 17.51 4.08
CA GLY A 728 -15.10 18.17 3.11
C GLY A 728 -14.60 19.52 2.59
N LEU A 729 -14.20 20.41 3.49
CA LEU A 729 -13.49 21.65 3.19
C LEU A 729 -12.14 21.68 3.92
N VAL A 730 -11.07 22.00 3.20
CA VAL A 730 -9.71 22.09 3.75
C VAL A 730 -9.25 23.55 3.72
N ARG A 731 -8.84 24.06 4.88
CA ARG A 731 -8.14 25.34 5.04
C ARG A 731 -6.64 25.05 5.12
N PHE A 732 -5.87 25.64 4.21
CA PHE A 732 -4.44 25.45 4.07
C PHE A 732 -3.68 26.77 4.23
N ASP A 733 -2.95 26.89 5.33
CA ASP A 733 -2.03 27.98 5.59
C ASP A 733 -0.64 27.65 5.02
N LEU A 734 -0.35 28.23 3.85
CA LEU A 734 0.90 28.03 3.12
C LEU A 734 2.13 28.48 3.91
N SER A 735 1.99 29.48 4.79
CA SER A 735 3.09 30.02 5.59
C SER A 735 3.58 29.04 6.66
N GLN A 736 2.70 28.13 7.10
CA GLN A 736 2.99 27.11 8.11
C GLN A 736 3.49 25.80 7.49
N ASN A 737 3.56 25.70 6.17
CA ASN A 737 4.00 24.49 5.47
C ASN A 737 5.53 24.45 5.39
N GLU A 738 6.16 23.74 6.32
CA GLU A 738 7.59 23.50 6.27
C GLU A 738 7.88 22.19 5.52
N SER A 739 8.62 22.26 4.42
CA SER A 739 9.15 21.06 3.77
C SER A 739 10.25 20.47 4.64
N ASN A 740 10.03 19.27 5.20
CA ASN A 740 11.08 18.60 5.95
C ASN A 740 12.13 18.06 4.97
N GLN A 741 13.25 18.76 4.86
CA GLN A 741 14.38 18.39 3.99
C GLN A 741 15.50 17.65 4.75
N SER A 742 15.27 17.28 6.02
CA SER A 742 16.26 16.50 6.76
C SER A 742 16.44 15.12 6.12
N GLN A 743 17.69 14.71 5.93
CA GLN A 743 17.99 13.38 5.42
C GLN A 743 17.56 12.33 6.46
N PRO A 744 16.77 11.32 6.08
CA PRO A 744 16.34 10.30 7.02
C PRO A 744 17.54 9.44 7.47
N LYS A 745 17.57 9.05 8.73
CA LYS A 745 18.61 8.20 9.30
C LYS A 745 18.31 6.74 9.00
N LEU A 746 19.20 6.08 8.26
CA LEU A 746 19.06 4.67 7.92
C LEU A 746 19.36 3.73 9.10
N LEU A 747 18.54 2.68 9.21
CA LEU A 747 18.65 1.65 10.23
C LEU A 747 18.52 0.27 9.58
N LEU A 748 19.36 -0.67 9.98
CA LEU A 748 19.16 -2.09 9.70
C LEU A 748 18.28 -2.66 10.81
N LYS A 749 17.22 -3.39 10.44
CA LYS A 749 16.23 -3.91 11.39
C LYS A 749 16.49 -5.36 11.76
N GLN A 750 16.59 -6.22 10.73
CA GLN A 750 16.61 -7.66 10.94
C GLN A 750 17.32 -8.40 9.80
N ILE A 751 17.87 -9.57 10.12
CA ILE A 751 18.44 -10.50 9.15
C ILE A 751 17.74 -11.84 9.28
N ARG A 752 17.21 -12.35 8.16
CA ARG A 752 16.60 -13.67 8.07
C ARG A 752 17.46 -14.57 7.19
N LEU A 753 17.61 -15.84 7.59
CA LEU A 753 18.22 -16.86 6.73
C LEU A 753 17.16 -17.86 6.31
N ASN A 754 17.09 -18.15 5.00
CA ASN A 754 16.09 -19.05 4.43
C ASN A 754 14.65 -18.69 4.87
N GLU A 755 14.32 -17.38 4.86
CA GLU A 755 13.01 -16.81 5.27
C GLU A 755 12.66 -16.94 6.75
N GLU A 756 13.53 -17.53 7.57
CA GLU A 756 13.33 -17.66 9.01
C GLU A 756 14.05 -16.55 9.78
N ILE A 757 13.33 -15.98 10.76
CA ILE A 757 13.88 -15.07 11.76
C ILE A 757 14.69 -15.88 12.77
N ILE A 758 15.91 -15.43 13.08
CA ILE A 758 16.85 -16.16 13.94
C ILE A 758 17.15 -15.36 15.21
N PRO A 759 16.86 -15.89 16.42
CA PRO A 759 17.43 -15.37 17.65
C PRO A 759 18.92 -15.76 17.71
N TRP A 760 19.80 -14.83 17.33
CA TRP A 760 21.22 -15.10 17.14
C TRP A 760 21.91 -15.60 18.41
N GLN A 761 21.56 -15.07 19.58
CA GLN A 761 22.16 -15.51 20.85
C GLN A 761 21.88 -17.00 21.14
N SER A 762 20.78 -17.54 20.61
CA SER A 762 20.43 -18.97 20.74
C SER A 762 21.32 -19.90 19.88
N LEU A 763 22.17 -19.34 19.00
CA LEU A 763 23.14 -20.09 18.21
C LEU A 763 24.56 -20.08 18.81
N GLN A 764 24.81 -19.26 19.84
CA GLN A 764 26.10 -19.26 20.54
C GLN A 764 26.18 -20.42 21.55
N ASN A 765 27.40 -20.75 21.98
CA ASN A 765 27.60 -21.78 23.01
C ASN A 765 26.95 -21.35 24.33
N ALA A 766 26.13 -22.22 24.92
CA ALA A 766 25.41 -21.97 26.18
C ALA A 766 26.31 -21.61 27.38
N GLU A 767 27.60 -21.96 27.35
CA GLU A 767 28.57 -21.56 28.39
C GLU A 767 29.01 -20.09 28.28
N LYS A 768 28.76 -19.41 27.15
CA LYS A 768 29.19 -18.03 26.90
C LYS A 768 28.07 -16.99 27.04
N VAL A 769 26.82 -17.40 27.13
CA VAL A 769 25.64 -16.52 27.07
C VAL A 769 24.83 -16.67 28.35
N SER A 770 24.46 -15.57 29.00
CA SER A 770 23.61 -15.62 30.19
C SER A 770 22.17 -16.02 29.81
N PRO A 771 21.43 -16.70 30.71
CA PRO A 771 20.03 -17.03 30.48
C PRO A 771 19.14 -15.80 30.22
N GLU A 772 19.43 -14.65 30.85
CA GLU A 772 18.67 -13.42 30.62
C GLU A 772 18.88 -12.87 29.20
N LEU A 773 20.11 -12.88 28.70
CA LEU A 773 20.45 -12.43 27.34
C LEU A 773 19.75 -13.29 26.28
N LEU A 774 19.74 -14.61 26.50
CA LEU A 774 19.09 -15.56 25.61
C LEU A 774 17.56 -15.38 25.59
N ALA A 775 16.96 -15.18 26.76
CA ALA A 775 15.53 -14.91 26.88
C ALA A 775 15.15 -13.58 26.22
N THR A 776 15.97 -12.54 26.39
CA THR A 776 15.72 -11.21 25.82
C THR A 776 15.81 -11.22 24.29
N ASP A 777 16.86 -11.84 23.73
CA ASP A 777 17.01 -11.99 22.28
C ASP A 777 15.84 -12.77 21.65
N GLN A 778 15.39 -13.87 22.27
CA GLN A 778 14.22 -14.60 21.80
C GLN A 778 12.95 -13.74 21.83
N LEU A 779 12.74 -12.96 22.88
CA LEU A 779 11.54 -12.14 23.01
C LEU A 779 11.56 -10.93 22.06
N ILE A 780 12.71 -10.32 21.80
CA ILE A 780 12.85 -9.22 20.82
C ILE A 780 12.67 -9.77 19.40
N THR A 781 13.31 -10.90 19.11
CA THR A 781 13.45 -11.39 17.73
C THR A 781 12.23 -12.18 17.25
N ILE A 782 11.72 -13.10 18.07
CA ILE A 782 10.60 -14.00 17.70
C ILE A 782 9.35 -13.78 18.56
N LYS A 783 9.31 -12.74 19.41
CA LYS A 783 8.18 -12.35 20.28
C LYS A 783 7.74 -13.42 21.29
N ARG A 784 8.52 -14.49 21.49
CA ARG A 784 8.25 -15.57 22.46
C ARG A 784 9.53 -16.28 22.90
N ARG A 785 9.48 -16.98 24.03
CA ARG A 785 10.57 -17.90 24.43
C ARG A 785 10.47 -19.23 23.69
N LEU A 786 11.62 -19.79 23.32
CA LEU A 786 11.72 -21.14 22.77
C LEU A 786 11.76 -22.17 23.90
N ASN A 787 11.15 -23.33 23.68
CA ASN A 787 11.37 -24.45 24.57
C ASN A 787 12.74 -25.11 24.28
N PRO A 788 13.33 -25.88 25.22
CA PRO A 788 14.66 -26.47 25.03
C PRO A 788 14.78 -27.40 23.82
N SER A 789 13.68 -28.02 23.39
CA SER A 789 13.66 -28.89 22.21
C SER A 789 13.70 -28.10 20.90
N GLU A 790 12.99 -26.97 20.83
CA GLU A 790 13.01 -26.02 19.73
C GLU A 790 14.38 -25.36 19.59
N GLU A 791 14.98 -24.96 20.70
CA GLU A 791 16.33 -24.38 20.73
C GLU A 791 17.40 -25.36 20.25
N SER A 792 17.34 -26.62 20.72
CA SER A 792 18.22 -27.69 20.23
C SER A 792 18.03 -27.96 18.74
N ASN A 793 16.78 -27.90 18.25
CA ASN A 793 16.48 -28.06 16.84
C ASN A 793 17.04 -26.88 16.01
N LEU A 794 16.84 -25.64 16.47
CA LEU A 794 17.37 -24.42 15.86
C LEU A 794 18.90 -24.50 15.73
N SER A 795 19.59 -24.77 16.84
CA SER A 795 21.05 -24.96 16.89
C SER A 795 21.53 -26.07 15.94
N ARG A 796 20.79 -27.17 15.83
CA ARG A 796 21.12 -28.27 14.91
C ARG A 796 20.92 -27.89 13.45
N ARG A 797 19.86 -27.13 13.15
CA ARG A 797 19.52 -26.70 11.79
C ARG A 797 20.54 -25.71 11.26
N PHE A 798 20.93 -24.72 12.07
CA PHE A 798 21.89 -23.67 11.71
C PHE A 798 23.34 -23.99 12.12
N LYS A 799 23.66 -25.27 12.31
CA LYS A 799 25.01 -25.73 12.64
C LYS A 799 26.02 -25.27 11.58
N GLY A 800 27.05 -24.57 12.02
CA GLY A 800 28.13 -24.05 11.17
C GLY A 800 27.98 -22.58 10.79
N VAL A 801 26.87 -21.92 11.15
CA VAL A 801 26.78 -20.46 11.17
C VAL A 801 27.64 -19.93 12.32
N SER A 802 28.43 -18.89 12.09
CA SER A 802 29.26 -18.26 13.13
C SER A 802 29.31 -16.75 12.95
N PHE A 803 29.49 -16.02 14.05
CA PHE A 803 29.53 -14.55 14.13
C PHE A 803 30.29 -14.15 15.41
N GLU A 804 30.76 -12.90 15.48
CA GLU A 804 31.58 -12.42 16.60
C GLU A 804 30.75 -11.90 17.76
N SER A 805 29.74 -11.08 17.48
CA SER A 805 28.85 -10.48 18.46
C SER A 805 27.49 -10.14 17.82
N VAL A 806 26.54 -9.71 18.64
CA VAL A 806 25.22 -9.25 18.19
C VAL A 806 24.99 -7.86 18.78
N ASP A 807 24.49 -6.94 17.97
CA ASP A 807 24.07 -5.61 18.40
C ASP A 807 22.90 -5.71 19.40
N GLY A 808 22.76 -4.70 20.26
CA GLY A 808 21.77 -4.74 21.35
C GLY A 808 20.35 -4.47 20.86
N PHE A 809 20.08 -3.24 20.45
CA PHE A 809 18.72 -2.80 20.11
C PHE A 809 18.15 -3.43 18.83
N PHE A 810 19.02 -3.87 17.93
CA PHE A 810 18.69 -4.68 16.77
C PHE A 810 19.57 -5.92 16.81
N PRO A 811 18.99 -7.13 16.81
CA PRO A 811 19.75 -8.35 16.93
C PRO A 811 20.47 -8.66 15.60
N ILE A 812 21.46 -7.84 15.24
CA ILE A 812 22.25 -7.95 14.01
C ILE A 812 23.59 -8.59 14.33
N PRO A 813 23.93 -9.73 13.70
CA PRO A 813 25.19 -10.41 13.92
C PRO A 813 26.35 -9.70 13.23
N GLN A 814 27.41 -9.40 13.98
CA GLN A 814 28.65 -8.81 13.46
C GLN A 814 29.59 -9.90 12.92
N LYS A 815 30.19 -9.65 11.76
CA LYS A 815 31.08 -10.59 11.02
C LYS A 815 30.43 -11.97 10.78
N LEU A 816 29.25 -11.97 10.17
CA LEU A 816 28.48 -13.18 9.90
C LEU A 816 29.17 -14.10 8.86
N ILE A 817 29.36 -15.36 9.22
CA ILE A 817 29.90 -16.42 8.36
C ILE A 817 28.84 -17.51 8.20
N LEU A 818 28.44 -17.75 6.95
CA LEU A 818 27.40 -18.68 6.57
C LEU A 818 27.99 -19.93 5.89
N PRO A 819 27.57 -21.15 6.26
CA PRO A 819 27.88 -22.33 5.47
C PRO A 819 27.08 -22.31 4.17
N TYR A 820 27.59 -22.93 3.10
CA TYR A 820 26.96 -22.95 1.78
C TYR A 820 25.48 -23.37 1.75
N ARG A 821 25.03 -24.17 2.73
CA ARG A 821 23.62 -24.58 2.90
C ARG A 821 22.67 -23.40 3.15
N HIS A 822 23.14 -22.34 3.80
CA HIS A 822 22.35 -21.17 4.18
C HIS A 822 22.72 -20.00 3.27
N ASN A 823 22.53 -20.18 1.96
CA ASN A 823 22.89 -19.21 0.94
C ASN A 823 21.70 -18.36 0.45
N GLN A 824 20.62 -18.32 1.24
CA GLN A 824 19.51 -17.39 1.06
C GLN A 824 19.45 -16.46 2.28
N ILE A 825 19.60 -15.17 2.05
CA ILE A 825 19.60 -14.12 3.08
C ILE A 825 18.56 -13.06 2.71
N ASN A 826 17.79 -12.62 3.70
CA ASN A 826 16.91 -11.46 3.59
C ASN A 826 17.34 -10.44 4.64
N ILE A 827 17.54 -9.20 4.20
CA ILE A 827 17.98 -8.09 5.03
C ILE A 827 16.85 -7.06 5.05
N GLU A 828 16.36 -6.76 6.25
CA GLU A 828 15.35 -5.73 6.49
C GLU A 828 16.00 -4.44 6.96
N TYR A 829 15.55 -3.32 6.42
CA TYR A 829 16.07 -1.98 6.65
C TYR A 829 14.93 -0.97 6.68
N GLY A 830 15.18 0.19 7.27
CA GLY A 830 14.21 1.30 7.30
C GLY A 830 14.90 2.60 7.69
N THR A 831 14.09 3.59 8.07
CA THR A 831 14.54 4.89 8.51
C THR A 831 13.91 5.29 9.84
N ASP A 832 14.34 6.41 10.41
CA ASP A 832 13.71 7.08 11.55
C ASP A 832 12.53 7.99 11.15
N GLU A 833 12.11 7.97 9.88
CA GLU A 833 10.95 8.74 9.43
C GLU A 833 9.65 8.09 9.90
N LEU A 834 9.16 8.55 11.05
CA LEU A 834 7.92 8.04 11.66
C LEU A 834 6.68 8.62 10.96
N SER A 835 6.75 9.84 10.42
CA SER A 835 5.58 10.58 9.94
C SER A 835 5.07 10.10 8.60
N LYS A 836 5.98 10.02 7.63
CA LYS A 836 5.70 9.75 6.21
C LYS A 836 6.59 8.61 5.67
N ALA A 837 6.61 7.48 6.36
CA ALA A 837 7.44 6.32 5.99
C ALA A 837 7.21 5.82 4.54
N ASP A 838 5.98 5.94 4.02
CA ASP A 838 5.61 5.52 2.65
C ASP A 838 6.22 6.40 1.55
N LEU A 839 6.71 7.60 1.90
CA LEU A 839 7.43 8.48 0.97
C LEU A 839 8.92 8.18 0.88
N ILE A 840 9.43 7.26 1.68
CA ILE A 840 10.85 6.91 1.63
C ILE A 840 11.11 5.94 0.49
N GLU A 841 12.01 6.34 -0.38
CA GLU A 841 12.54 5.53 -1.46
C GLU A 841 13.90 4.96 -1.07
N TYR A 842 14.13 3.69 -1.41
CA TYR A 842 15.33 2.95 -1.10
C TYR A 842 16.00 2.44 -2.38
N GLN A 843 17.33 2.42 -2.34
CA GLN A 843 18.15 1.68 -3.29
C GLN A 843 19.16 0.84 -2.52
N TYR A 844 19.38 -0.38 -2.98
CA TYR A 844 20.37 -1.26 -2.39
C TYR A 844 21.24 -1.92 -3.44
N ARG A 845 22.41 -2.39 -3.01
CA ARG A 845 23.31 -3.23 -3.79
C ARG A 845 24.04 -4.23 -2.90
N LEU A 846 24.54 -5.31 -3.51
CA LEU A 846 25.31 -6.35 -2.84
C LEU A 846 26.66 -6.53 -3.54
N ASN A 847 27.68 -5.81 -3.07
CA ASN A 847 29.03 -5.92 -3.62
C ASN A 847 29.55 -7.35 -3.46
N GLY A 848 30.02 -7.95 -4.57
CA GLY A 848 30.37 -9.36 -4.68
C GLY A 848 29.31 -10.20 -5.41
N TYR A 849 28.08 -9.69 -5.54
CA TYR A 849 27.03 -10.24 -6.40
C TYR A 849 26.79 -9.32 -7.61
N GLU A 850 26.51 -8.04 -7.36
CA GLU A 850 26.30 -6.99 -8.36
C GLU A 850 26.83 -5.65 -7.83
N SER A 851 27.54 -4.89 -8.66
CA SER A 851 28.22 -3.64 -8.25
C SER A 851 27.40 -2.37 -8.48
N GLU A 852 26.42 -2.43 -9.37
CA GLU A 852 25.53 -1.30 -9.67
C GLU A 852 24.41 -1.21 -8.64
N TRP A 853 23.86 0.00 -8.45
CA TRP A 853 22.69 0.18 -7.60
C TRP A 853 21.46 -0.41 -8.27
N GLY A 854 20.64 -1.13 -7.50
CA GLY A 854 19.36 -1.64 -7.98
C GLY A 854 18.36 -0.53 -8.30
N PRO A 855 17.17 -0.90 -8.80
CA PRO A 855 16.09 0.06 -9.05
C PRO A 855 15.64 0.74 -7.74
N VAL A 856 15.03 1.92 -7.88
CA VAL A 856 14.38 2.61 -6.77
C VAL A 856 13.16 1.82 -6.33
N LEU A 857 13.06 1.52 -5.03
CA LEU A 857 12.02 0.69 -4.45
C LEU A 857 11.49 1.33 -3.17
N ARG A 858 10.21 1.14 -2.85
CA ARG A 858 9.61 1.57 -1.56
C ARG A 858 9.56 0.46 -0.51
N ARG A 859 10.12 -0.71 -0.81
CA ARG A 859 10.14 -1.84 0.13
C ARG A 859 11.30 -1.73 1.11
N THR A 860 11.06 -2.18 2.33
CA THR A 860 12.01 -2.20 3.46
C THR A 860 12.77 -3.52 3.60
N SER A 861 12.81 -4.34 2.53
CA SER A 861 13.50 -5.63 2.55
C SER A 861 14.21 -5.94 1.23
N ALA A 862 15.36 -6.60 1.33
CA ALA A 862 16.13 -7.11 0.20
C ALA A 862 16.41 -8.60 0.37
N THR A 863 15.94 -9.40 -0.58
CA THR A 863 16.11 -10.86 -0.57
C THR A 863 17.11 -11.28 -1.62
N PHE A 864 18.11 -12.06 -1.21
CA PHE A 864 19.14 -12.63 -2.07
C PHE A 864 19.15 -14.15 -1.92
N GLY A 865 18.90 -14.85 -3.02
CA GLY A 865 18.86 -16.32 -3.06
C GLY A 865 20.03 -16.91 -3.83
N ASN A 866 20.45 -18.11 -3.41
CA ASN A 866 21.48 -18.92 -4.08
C ASN A 866 22.83 -18.20 -4.25
N ILE A 867 23.29 -17.52 -3.20
CA ILE A 867 24.56 -16.80 -3.17
C ILE A 867 25.74 -17.81 -3.24
N GLN A 868 26.76 -17.49 -4.03
CA GLN A 868 27.97 -18.32 -4.15
C GLN A 868 28.94 -18.10 -2.98
N GLU A 869 29.99 -18.91 -2.91
CA GLU A 869 31.07 -18.72 -1.94
C GLU A 869 31.84 -17.40 -2.17
N GLY A 870 32.01 -16.61 -1.13
CA GLY A 870 32.63 -15.29 -1.25
C GLY A 870 32.39 -14.39 -0.04
N SER A 871 33.01 -13.22 -0.06
CA SER A 871 32.74 -12.14 0.90
C SER A 871 31.86 -11.09 0.23
N TYR A 872 30.80 -10.70 0.90
CA TYR A 872 29.77 -9.81 0.38
C TYR A 872 29.61 -8.60 1.29
N LYS A 873 29.35 -7.43 0.68
CA LYS A 873 29.01 -6.19 1.38
C LYS A 873 27.71 -5.64 0.83
N PHE A 874 26.65 -5.74 1.63
CA PHE A 874 25.37 -5.12 1.37
C PHE A 874 25.45 -3.63 1.69
N GLU A 875 24.90 -2.79 0.82
CA GLU A 875 24.80 -1.34 1.01
C GLU A 875 23.38 -0.91 0.63
N VAL A 876 22.77 -0.07 1.47
CA VAL A 876 21.46 0.54 1.21
C VAL A 876 21.50 2.03 1.49
N ARG A 877 20.85 2.82 0.64
CA ARG A 877 20.66 4.25 0.77
C ARG A 877 19.18 4.60 0.65
N ALA A 878 18.75 5.69 1.26
CA ALA A 878 17.37 6.18 1.21
C ALA A 878 17.31 7.62 0.75
N ARG A 879 16.14 8.05 0.29
CA ARG A 879 15.79 9.46 0.06
C ARG A 879 14.29 9.65 0.28
N ILE A 880 13.87 10.90 0.48
CA ILE A 880 12.45 11.25 0.47
C ILE A 880 12.02 11.46 -0.98
N LYS A 881 10.93 10.80 -1.39
CA LYS A 881 10.33 10.96 -2.71
C LYS A 881 9.84 12.40 -2.89
N GLY A 882 10.29 13.04 -3.96
CA GLY A 882 9.74 14.30 -4.43
C GLY A 882 8.52 14.06 -5.35
N PRO A 883 7.73 15.10 -5.60
CA PRO A 883 6.61 15.04 -6.55
C PRO A 883 7.09 14.71 -7.97
N ILE A 884 8.28 15.21 -8.35
CA ILE A 884 9.01 14.83 -9.57
C ILE A 884 10.38 14.25 -9.16
N GLU A 885 10.96 13.38 -9.99
CA GLU A 885 12.24 12.72 -9.73
C GLU A 885 13.38 13.73 -9.48
N ASP A 886 13.42 14.83 -10.25
CA ASP A 886 14.43 15.89 -10.12
C ASP A 886 14.29 16.76 -8.86
N GLN A 887 13.14 16.70 -8.19
CA GLN A 887 12.85 17.42 -6.93
C GLN A 887 12.81 16.48 -5.73
N SER A 888 13.25 15.23 -5.90
CA SER A 888 13.40 14.29 -4.78
C SER A 888 14.59 14.67 -3.91
N GLY A 889 14.52 14.31 -2.62
CA GLY A 889 15.60 14.58 -1.68
C GLY A 889 16.92 13.92 -2.10
N GLU A 890 18.04 14.46 -1.60
CA GLU A 890 19.35 13.84 -1.81
C GLU A 890 19.41 12.45 -1.18
N TRP A 891 20.16 11.55 -1.82
CA TRP A 891 20.42 10.23 -1.27
C TRP A 891 21.28 10.33 0.00
N THR A 892 20.89 9.60 1.03
CA THR A 892 21.66 9.47 2.27
C THR A 892 22.99 8.75 2.04
N GLU A 893 23.94 8.97 2.96
CA GLU A 893 25.12 8.09 3.08
C GLU A 893 24.68 6.63 3.30
N PRO A 894 25.24 5.65 2.58
CA PRO A 894 24.76 4.29 2.63
C PRO A 894 25.18 3.57 3.92
N ILE A 895 24.24 2.88 4.56
CA ILE A 895 24.54 1.93 5.63
C ILE A 895 24.98 0.60 5.03
N SER A 896 25.95 -0.07 5.66
CA SER A 896 26.51 -1.30 5.11
C SER A 896 26.58 -2.46 6.09
N PHE A 897 26.38 -3.67 5.55
CA PHE A 897 26.44 -4.93 6.29
C PHE A 897 27.32 -5.94 5.54
N SER A 898 28.26 -6.60 6.23
CA SER A 898 29.20 -7.55 5.62
C SER A 898 29.02 -8.97 6.13
N PHE A 899 29.05 -9.95 5.23
CA PHE A 899 28.98 -11.37 5.55
C PHE A 899 29.81 -12.21 4.56
N THR A 900 30.14 -13.44 4.96
CA THR A 900 30.94 -14.37 4.15
C THR A 900 30.21 -15.70 3.99
N VAL A 901 30.13 -16.23 2.77
CA VAL A 901 29.60 -17.56 2.47
C VAL A 901 30.75 -18.52 2.21
N LEU A 902 30.83 -19.60 2.99
CA LEU A 902 31.87 -20.62 2.86
C LEU A 902 31.63 -21.54 1.65
N PRO A 903 32.70 -22.03 0.99
CA PRO A 903 32.58 -22.99 -0.09
C PRO A 903 31.97 -24.32 0.38
N PRO A 904 31.21 -25.00 -0.49
CA PRO A 904 30.78 -26.36 -0.21
C PRO A 904 31.99 -27.29 -0.14
N TRP A 905 31.87 -28.40 0.59
CA TRP A 905 33.01 -29.29 0.86
C TRP A 905 33.72 -29.78 -0.41
N TYR A 906 33.01 -29.97 -1.52
CA TYR A 906 33.54 -30.42 -2.80
C TYR A 906 34.30 -29.32 -3.60
N ARG A 907 34.23 -28.06 -3.17
CA ARG A 907 35.03 -26.93 -3.72
C ARG A 907 36.10 -26.44 -2.74
N SER A 908 36.36 -27.17 -1.68
CA SER A 908 37.41 -26.84 -0.72
C SER A 908 38.81 -27.18 -1.27
N TRP A 909 39.85 -26.50 -0.78
CA TRP A 909 41.24 -26.74 -1.18
C TRP A 909 41.69 -28.19 -0.94
N TRP A 910 41.22 -28.83 0.14
CA TRP A 910 41.53 -30.22 0.45
C TRP A 910 40.75 -31.18 -0.46
N ALA A 911 39.54 -30.83 -0.92
CA ALA A 911 38.85 -31.62 -1.93
C ALA A 911 39.61 -31.60 -3.26
N TYR A 912 40.16 -30.45 -3.66
CA TYR A 912 41.08 -30.40 -4.81
C TYR A 912 42.33 -31.26 -4.60
N THR A 913 42.85 -31.33 -3.37
CA THR A 913 43.97 -32.22 -3.02
C THR A 913 43.56 -33.70 -3.16
N ILE A 914 42.37 -34.08 -2.69
CA ILE A 914 41.82 -35.43 -2.87
C ILE A 914 41.60 -35.73 -4.35
N TYR A 915 41.02 -34.81 -5.12
CA TYR A 915 40.85 -34.96 -6.57
C TYR A 915 42.19 -35.17 -7.27
N THR A 916 43.23 -34.43 -6.85
CA THR A 916 44.58 -34.58 -7.37
C THR A 916 45.18 -35.95 -7.00
N ILE A 917 45.00 -36.41 -5.76
CA ILE A 917 45.45 -37.75 -5.33
C ILE A 917 44.69 -38.85 -6.07
N LEU A 918 43.38 -38.72 -6.25
CA LEU A 918 42.53 -39.70 -6.92
C LEU A 918 42.88 -39.76 -8.41
N PHE A 919 43.18 -38.60 -9.02
CA PHE A 919 43.71 -38.49 -10.38
C PHE A 919 45.09 -39.14 -10.51
N LEU A 920 46.03 -38.86 -9.59
CA LEU A 920 47.36 -39.50 -9.57
C LEU A 920 47.29 -41.01 -9.29
N SER A 921 46.37 -41.43 -8.43
CA SER A 921 46.06 -42.84 -8.16
C SER A 921 45.41 -43.53 -9.36
N LEU A 922 44.78 -42.81 -10.27
CA LEU A 922 44.30 -43.31 -11.55
C LEU A 922 45.43 -43.40 -12.59
N ILE A 923 46.39 -42.47 -12.53
CA ILE A 923 47.59 -42.46 -13.38
C ILE A 923 48.56 -43.57 -12.99
N TYR A 924 48.70 -43.91 -11.70
CA TYR A 924 49.61 -44.95 -11.22
C TYR A 924 49.37 -46.35 -11.84
N PRO A 925 48.13 -46.89 -11.93
CA PRO A 925 47.85 -48.13 -12.65
C PRO A 925 48.04 -47.97 -14.17
N LEU A 926 47.81 -46.78 -14.73
CA LEU A 926 48.12 -46.47 -16.14
C LEU A 926 49.64 -46.56 -16.41
N HIS A 927 50.45 -46.06 -15.50
CA HIS A 927 51.91 -46.10 -15.53
C HIS A 927 52.45 -47.52 -15.31
N LEU A 928 51.88 -48.28 -14.37
CA LEU A 928 52.19 -49.71 -14.18
C LEU A 928 51.80 -50.55 -15.41
N TYR A 929 50.66 -50.24 -16.04
CA TYR A 929 50.23 -50.86 -17.29
C TYR A 929 51.19 -50.55 -18.45
N GLN A 930 51.66 -49.31 -18.58
CA GLN A 930 52.67 -48.94 -19.58
C GLN A 930 54.03 -49.63 -19.33
N ARG A 931 54.49 -49.72 -18.08
CA ARG A 931 55.73 -50.43 -17.71
C ARG A 931 55.63 -51.92 -18.00
N ASN A 932 54.48 -52.55 -17.73
CA ASN A 932 54.21 -53.94 -18.08
C ASN A 932 54.08 -54.16 -19.60
N ARG A 933 53.64 -53.16 -20.37
CA ARG A 933 53.68 -53.17 -21.84
C ARG A 933 55.11 -53.17 -22.39
N VAL A 934 56.01 -52.36 -21.82
CA VAL A 934 57.42 -52.30 -22.25
C VAL A 934 58.15 -53.64 -22.00
N LEU A 935 57.89 -54.28 -20.85
CA LEU A 935 58.41 -55.62 -20.51
C LEU A 935 57.85 -56.76 -21.41
N LYS A 936 56.64 -56.60 -21.96
CA LYS A 936 56.07 -57.53 -22.96
C LYS A 936 56.70 -57.34 -24.35
N ALA A 937 57.00 -56.10 -24.74
CA ALA A 937 57.57 -55.76 -26.05
C ALA A 937 58.99 -56.33 -26.28
N GLU A 938 59.78 -56.56 -25.22
CA GLU A 938 61.09 -57.22 -25.31
C GLU A 938 60.99 -58.73 -25.57
N ARG A 939 59.95 -59.39 -25.04
CA ARG A 939 59.69 -60.82 -25.27
C ARG A 939 59.05 -61.09 -26.65
N GLU A 940 58.44 -60.08 -27.25
CA GLU A 940 57.81 -60.13 -28.58
C GLU A 940 58.82 -59.98 -29.74
N LYS A 941 59.90 -59.20 -29.56
CA LYS A 941 61.00 -59.07 -30.54
C LYS A 941 61.74 -60.38 -30.86
N ALA A 942 61.68 -61.38 -29.97
CA ALA A 942 62.25 -62.72 -30.19
C ALA A 942 61.32 -63.68 -30.97
N LYS A 943 60.03 -63.38 -31.06
CA LYS A 943 59.00 -64.17 -31.79
C LYS A 943 58.68 -63.62 -33.19
N GLU A 944 59.05 -62.37 -33.48
CA GLU A 944 58.74 -61.67 -34.73
C GLU A 944 59.54 -62.13 -35.97
N ARG A 945 60.54 -63.02 -35.86
CA ARG A 945 61.19 -63.64 -37.04
C ARG A 945 60.43 -64.85 -37.61
N GLU A 946 59.52 -65.47 -36.84
CA GLU A 946 58.78 -66.66 -37.26
C GLU A 946 57.36 -66.37 -37.78
N LEU A 947 56.77 -65.22 -37.45
CA LEU A 947 55.37 -64.92 -37.76
C LEU A 947 55.16 -63.87 -38.87
N ALA A 948 56.18 -63.62 -39.69
CA ALA A 948 56.08 -62.78 -40.89
C ALA A 948 55.17 -63.40 -41.99
N HIS A 949 54.72 -64.65 -41.83
CA HIS A 949 53.84 -65.34 -42.77
C HIS A 949 52.36 -65.35 -42.36
N ALA A 950 52.00 -64.82 -41.19
CA ALA A 950 50.62 -64.81 -40.67
C ALA A 950 49.94 -63.44 -40.73
N ARG A 951 50.55 -62.47 -41.43
CA ARG A 951 50.14 -61.04 -41.47
C ARG A 951 49.20 -60.64 -42.61
N GLU A 952 48.67 -61.57 -43.40
CA GLU A 952 47.78 -61.23 -44.53
C GLU A 952 46.28 -61.50 -44.29
N ILE A 953 45.87 -62.17 -43.20
CA ILE A 953 44.46 -62.52 -42.97
C ILE A 953 43.74 -61.59 -41.98
N GLU A 954 44.46 -60.84 -41.13
CA GLU A 954 43.84 -59.97 -40.10
C GLU A 954 43.55 -58.54 -40.60
N LYS A 955 43.98 -58.19 -41.81
CA LYS A 955 43.79 -56.85 -42.38
C LYS A 955 42.32 -56.56 -42.77
N ALA A 956 41.48 -57.59 -42.85
CA ALA A 956 40.04 -57.46 -43.12
C ALA A 956 39.18 -57.34 -41.85
N TYR A 957 39.71 -57.60 -40.65
CA TYR A 957 38.94 -57.52 -39.39
C TYR A 957 38.90 -56.09 -38.81
N LYS A 958 39.90 -55.26 -39.13
CA LYS A 958 40.10 -53.95 -38.48
C LYS A 958 39.24 -52.82 -39.05
N ASP A 959 38.80 -52.94 -40.30
CA ASP A 959 37.94 -51.93 -40.93
C ASP A 959 36.48 -52.03 -40.44
N LEU A 960 36.07 -53.16 -39.86
CA LEU A 960 34.73 -53.35 -39.28
C LEU A 960 34.59 -52.73 -37.89
N GLU A 961 35.68 -52.67 -37.10
CA GLU A 961 35.64 -52.21 -35.70
C GLU A 961 35.55 -50.68 -35.60
N SER A 962 36.21 -49.94 -36.52
CA SER A 962 36.10 -48.47 -36.56
C SER A 962 34.71 -47.98 -37.02
N ALA A 963 34.02 -48.76 -37.85
CA ALA A 963 32.62 -48.50 -38.21
C ALA A 963 31.67 -48.74 -37.02
N HIS A 964 32.00 -49.67 -36.11
CA HIS A 964 31.17 -50.03 -34.97
C HIS A 964 31.19 -48.98 -33.84
N GLU A 965 32.34 -48.34 -33.59
CA GLU A 965 32.42 -47.25 -32.60
C GLU A 965 31.76 -45.95 -33.08
N ASN A 966 31.92 -45.59 -34.36
CA ASN A 966 31.26 -44.39 -34.92
C ASN A 966 29.73 -44.55 -34.96
N LEU A 967 29.22 -45.76 -35.24
CA LEU A 967 27.79 -46.04 -35.13
C LEU A 967 27.29 -45.90 -33.68
N LYS A 968 28.06 -46.32 -32.69
CA LYS A 968 27.69 -46.25 -31.27
C LYS A 968 27.62 -44.82 -30.74
N SER A 969 28.56 -43.97 -31.16
CA SER A 969 28.55 -42.53 -30.84
C SER A 969 27.38 -41.81 -31.52
N THR A 970 27.16 -42.07 -32.82
CA THR A 970 26.05 -41.47 -33.59
C THR A 970 24.70 -41.95 -33.06
N GLN A 971 24.58 -43.21 -32.64
CA GLN A 971 23.40 -43.77 -32.00
C GLN A 971 23.12 -43.13 -30.63
N SER A 972 24.15 -42.84 -29.81
CA SER A 972 23.96 -42.13 -28.56
C SER A 972 23.52 -40.68 -28.77
N GLN A 973 24.03 -40.00 -29.80
CA GLN A 973 23.61 -38.65 -30.19
C GLN A 973 22.20 -38.62 -30.78
N LEU A 974 21.82 -39.62 -31.61
CA LEU A 974 20.45 -39.79 -32.10
C LEU A 974 19.47 -40.09 -30.98
N ILE A 975 19.82 -40.94 -30.01
CA ILE A 975 19.00 -41.20 -28.81
C ILE A 975 18.82 -39.92 -27.98
N GLN A 976 19.86 -39.08 -27.90
CA GLN A 976 19.78 -37.80 -27.17
C GLN A 976 18.94 -36.76 -27.93
N ALA A 977 19.07 -36.70 -29.26
CA ALA A 977 18.28 -35.84 -30.13
C ALA A 977 16.80 -36.29 -30.20
N GLU A 978 16.51 -37.59 -30.21
CA GLU A 978 15.17 -38.17 -30.15
C GLU A 978 14.52 -37.91 -28.79
N LYS A 979 15.27 -38.02 -27.69
CA LYS A 979 14.81 -37.61 -26.34
C LYS A 979 14.53 -36.11 -26.25
N MET A 980 15.39 -35.27 -26.82
CA MET A 980 15.18 -33.82 -26.82
C MET A 980 14.02 -33.39 -27.72
N ALA A 981 13.85 -34.04 -28.87
CA ALA A 981 12.69 -33.82 -29.76
C ALA A 981 11.38 -34.27 -29.10
N SER A 982 11.35 -35.45 -28.48
CA SER A 982 10.21 -35.96 -27.71
C SER A 982 9.86 -35.05 -26.53
N LEU A 983 10.87 -34.57 -25.77
CA LEU A 983 10.67 -33.63 -24.67
C LEU A 983 10.15 -32.28 -25.15
N GLY A 984 10.63 -31.78 -26.30
CA GLY A 984 10.15 -30.54 -26.91
C GLY A 984 8.70 -30.63 -27.37
N GLU A 985 8.30 -31.74 -28.00
CA GLU A 985 6.92 -32.00 -28.42
C GLU A 985 5.98 -32.14 -27.21
N LEU A 986 6.41 -32.86 -26.15
CA LEU A 986 5.71 -32.96 -24.87
C LEU A 986 5.51 -31.60 -24.21
N THR A 987 6.55 -30.76 -24.16
CA THR A 987 6.50 -29.46 -23.47
C THR A 987 5.56 -28.49 -24.18
N ALA A 988 5.57 -28.47 -25.52
CA ALA A 988 4.67 -27.65 -26.33
C ALA A 988 3.20 -28.12 -26.21
N GLY A 989 2.95 -29.44 -26.22
CA GLY A 989 1.62 -30.00 -25.99
C GLY A 989 1.08 -29.73 -24.58
N ILE A 990 1.93 -29.82 -23.55
CA ILE A 990 1.57 -29.52 -22.15
C ILE A 990 1.18 -28.07 -21.97
N ALA A 991 1.96 -27.14 -22.53
CA ALA A 991 1.65 -25.72 -22.43
C ALA A 991 0.26 -25.42 -23.03
N HIS A 992 -0.02 -25.99 -24.20
CA HIS A 992 -1.30 -25.84 -24.87
C HIS A 992 -2.46 -26.51 -24.12
N GLU A 993 -2.24 -27.66 -23.46
CA GLU A 993 -3.27 -28.35 -22.68
C GLU A 993 -3.54 -27.75 -21.31
N ILE A 994 -2.56 -27.06 -20.70
CA ILE A 994 -2.75 -26.31 -19.44
C ILE A 994 -3.40 -24.96 -19.69
N GLN A 995 -3.03 -24.26 -20.77
CA GLN A 995 -3.63 -22.96 -21.12
C GLN A 995 -5.13 -23.06 -21.37
N ASN A 996 -5.60 -24.13 -22.01
CA ASN A 996 -7.02 -24.30 -22.30
C ASN A 996 -7.94 -24.24 -21.05
N PRO A 997 -7.78 -25.08 -20.02
CA PRO A 997 -8.60 -24.98 -18.80
C PRO A 997 -8.37 -23.68 -18.02
N LEU A 998 -7.15 -23.11 -18.03
CA LEU A 998 -6.90 -21.83 -17.38
C LEU A 998 -7.65 -20.68 -18.03
N ASN A 999 -7.74 -20.66 -19.37
CA ASN A 999 -8.53 -19.66 -20.09
C ASN A 999 -10.03 -19.77 -19.75
N PHE A 1000 -10.57 -20.99 -19.59
CA PHE A 1000 -11.95 -21.16 -19.14
C PHE A 1000 -12.15 -20.67 -17.69
N VAL A 1001 -11.21 -20.97 -16.78
CA VAL A 1001 -11.27 -20.47 -15.41
C VAL A 1001 -11.24 -18.94 -15.39
N LYS A 1002 -10.36 -18.32 -16.18
CA LYS A 1002 -10.26 -16.88 -16.29
C LYS A 1002 -11.55 -16.25 -16.82
N ASN A 1003 -12.05 -16.72 -17.97
CA ASN A 1003 -13.25 -16.15 -18.60
C ASN A 1003 -14.50 -16.29 -17.72
N PHE A 1004 -14.72 -17.45 -17.09
CA PHE A 1004 -15.87 -17.61 -16.19
C PHE A 1004 -15.71 -16.81 -14.90
N SER A 1005 -14.49 -16.52 -14.47
CA SER A 1005 -14.24 -15.64 -13.31
C SER A 1005 -14.54 -14.18 -13.64
N GLU A 1006 -14.14 -13.70 -14.82
CA GLU A 1006 -14.43 -12.34 -15.30
C GLU A 1006 -15.95 -12.14 -15.45
N VAL A 1007 -16.63 -13.06 -16.16
CA VAL A 1007 -18.10 -13.00 -16.32
C VAL A 1007 -18.84 -13.11 -14.97
N SER A 1008 -18.32 -13.91 -14.02
CA SER A 1008 -18.96 -13.97 -12.69
C SER A 1008 -18.78 -12.70 -11.88
N HIS A 1009 -17.73 -11.92 -12.15
CA HIS A 1009 -17.53 -10.62 -11.49
C HIS A 1009 -18.56 -9.61 -12.02
N GLU A 1010 -18.72 -9.53 -13.34
CA GLU A 1010 -19.72 -8.69 -14.01
C GLU A 1010 -21.15 -9.05 -13.56
N LEU A 1011 -21.50 -10.34 -13.51
CA LEU A 1011 -22.81 -10.79 -13.03
C LEU A 1011 -23.04 -10.49 -11.55
N VAL A 1012 -22.00 -10.41 -10.71
CA VAL A 1012 -22.18 -10.04 -9.29
C VAL A 1012 -22.47 -8.54 -9.17
N GLU A 1013 -21.86 -7.70 -10.01
CA GLU A 1013 -22.17 -6.27 -10.06
C GLU A 1013 -23.60 -6.04 -10.55
N GLU A 1014 -24.00 -6.69 -11.65
CA GLU A 1014 -25.37 -6.66 -12.19
C GLU A 1014 -26.40 -7.17 -11.16
N MET A 1015 -26.05 -8.19 -10.38
CA MET A 1015 -26.90 -8.67 -9.28
C MET A 1015 -27.06 -7.63 -8.16
N TYR A 1016 -26.03 -6.86 -7.82
CA TYR A 1016 -26.14 -5.78 -6.82
C TYR A 1016 -27.02 -4.63 -7.34
N GLU A 1017 -26.87 -4.26 -8.61
CA GLU A 1017 -27.72 -3.26 -9.26
C GLU A 1017 -29.19 -3.67 -9.24
N GLU A 1018 -29.51 -4.93 -9.53
CA GLU A 1018 -30.90 -5.42 -9.49
C GLU A 1018 -31.46 -5.58 -8.06
N ILE A 1019 -30.59 -5.78 -7.06
CA ILE A 1019 -31.01 -5.73 -5.65
C ILE A 1019 -31.37 -4.30 -5.23
N GLU A 1020 -30.63 -3.31 -5.71
CA GLU A 1020 -30.89 -1.89 -5.44
C GLU A 1020 -32.11 -1.37 -6.23
N SER A 1021 -32.34 -1.89 -7.44
CA SER A 1021 -33.55 -1.62 -8.25
C SER A 1021 -34.83 -2.24 -7.65
N GLY A 1022 -34.67 -3.25 -6.78
CA GLY A 1022 -35.74 -3.96 -6.09
C GLY A 1022 -36.29 -5.18 -6.85
N ASP A 1023 -35.67 -5.60 -7.96
CA ASP A 1023 -36.05 -6.80 -8.71
C ASP A 1023 -35.32 -8.06 -8.19
N PHE A 1024 -35.83 -8.57 -7.07
CA PHE A 1024 -35.25 -9.74 -6.40
C PHE A 1024 -35.42 -11.07 -7.17
N GLU A 1025 -36.27 -11.14 -8.19
CA GLU A 1025 -36.40 -12.35 -9.03
C GLU A 1025 -35.22 -12.42 -10.00
N GLU A 1026 -34.85 -11.32 -10.64
CA GLU A 1026 -33.73 -11.30 -11.57
C GLU A 1026 -32.39 -11.43 -10.86
N ALA A 1027 -32.21 -10.76 -9.71
CA ALA A 1027 -31.04 -10.97 -8.86
C ALA A 1027 -30.88 -12.45 -8.44
N ARG A 1028 -31.98 -13.19 -8.25
CA ARG A 1028 -31.92 -14.63 -7.93
C ARG A 1028 -31.55 -15.48 -9.16
N ASN A 1029 -31.98 -15.09 -10.35
CA ASN A 1029 -31.57 -15.73 -11.61
C ASN A 1029 -30.07 -15.55 -11.83
N ILE A 1030 -29.57 -14.32 -11.67
CA ILE A 1030 -28.14 -14.01 -11.79
C ILE A 1030 -27.32 -14.77 -10.74
N ALA A 1031 -27.78 -14.84 -9.49
CA ALA A 1031 -27.13 -15.64 -8.46
C ALA A 1031 -27.02 -17.13 -8.82
N LYS A 1032 -28.00 -17.67 -9.55
CA LYS A 1032 -27.98 -19.05 -10.05
C LYS A 1032 -26.95 -19.22 -11.17
N ASP A 1033 -26.83 -18.25 -12.07
CA ASP A 1033 -25.86 -18.27 -13.16
C ASP A 1033 -24.42 -18.13 -12.65
N VAL A 1034 -24.19 -17.28 -11.64
CA VAL A 1034 -22.91 -17.20 -10.91
C VAL A 1034 -22.56 -18.54 -10.28
N LYS A 1035 -23.54 -19.21 -9.65
CA LYS A 1035 -23.32 -20.55 -9.09
C LYS A 1035 -22.93 -21.58 -10.15
N GLU A 1036 -23.60 -21.58 -11.31
CA GLU A 1036 -23.25 -22.47 -12.42
C GLU A 1036 -21.84 -22.20 -12.96
N ASN A 1037 -21.44 -20.92 -13.03
CA ASN A 1037 -20.08 -20.54 -13.40
C ASN A 1037 -19.04 -21.01 -12.38
N MET A 1038 -19.31 -20.90 -11.08
CA MET A 1038 -18.43 -21.40 -10.02
C MET A 1038 -18.21 -22.93 -10.12
N ASP A 1039 -19.27 -23.69 -10.44
CA ASP A 1039 -19.17 -25.14 -10.66
C ASP A 1039 -18.31 -25.49 -11.90
N ARG A 1040 -18.41 -24.69 -12.96
CA ARG A 1040 -17.56 -24.84 -14.16
C ARG A 1040 -16.10 -24.51 -13.86
N ILE A 1041 -15.83 -23.43 -13.14
CA ILE A 1041 -14.48 -23.04 -12.70
C ILE A 1041 -13.84 -24.16 -11.87
N ALA A 1042 -14.57 -24.71 -10.89
CA ALA A 1042 -14.08 -25.81 -10.08
C ALA A 1042 -13.70 -27.03 -10.93
N THR A 1043 -14.53 -27.37 -11.92
CA THR A 1043 -14.29 -28.50 -12.84
C THR A 1043 -13.04 -28.29 -13.71
N HIS A 1044 -12.88 -27.09 -14.29
CA HIS A 1044 -11.72 -26.78 -15.13
C HIS A 1044 -10.42 -26.63 -14.31
N SER A 1045 -10.50 -26.11 -13.08
CA SER A 1045 -9.38 -26.03 -12.14
C SER A 1045 -8.86 -27.42 -11.73
N MET A 1046 -9.76 -28.34 -11.39
CA MET A 1046 -9.37 -29.73 -11.09
C MET A 1046 -8.69 -30.43 -12.28
N ARG A 1047 -9.09 -30.10 -13.52
CA ARG A 1047 -8.41 -30.62 -14.72
C ARG A 1047 -6.99 -30.09 -14.85
N ALA A 1048 -6.77 -28.80 -14.62
CA ALA A 1048 -5.44 -28.20 -14.66
C ALA A 1048 -4.52 -28.84 -13.60
N ASP A 1049 -5.01 -29.00 -12.36
CA ASP A 1049 -4.27 -29.67 -11.27
C ASP A 1049 -3.88 -31.12 -11.63
N ALA A 1050 -4.80 -31.88 -12.26
CA ALA A 1050 -4.52 -33.25 -12.69
C ALA A 1050 -3.39 -33.32 -13.75
N ILE A 1051 -3.34 -32.35 -14.68
CA ILE A 1051 -2.28 -32.27 -15.71
C ILE A 1051 -0.94 -31.94 -15.05
N VAL A 1052 -0.90 -30.97 -14.12
CA VAL A 1052 0.32 -30.58 -13.40
C VAL A 1052 0.86 -31.72 -12.54
N LYS A 1053 -0.01 -32.43 -11.81
CA LYS A 1053 0.41 -33.62 -11.03
C LYS A 1053 0.96 -34.72 -11.91
N ALA A 1054 0.39 -34.95 -13.10
CA ALA A 1054 0.92 -35.91 -14.06
C ALA A 1054 2.29 -35.49 -14.63
N MET A 1055 2.51 -34.19 -14.85
CA MET A 1055 3.81 -33.63 -15.28
C MET A 1055 4.90 -33.78 -14.22
N LEU A 1056 4.62 -33.44 -12.96
CA LEU A 1056 5.56 -33.59 -11.84
C LEU A 1056 5.99 -35.05 -11.64
N GLN A 1057 5.12 -36.00 -11.96
CA GLN A 1057 5.45 -37.43 -11.93
C GLN A 1057 6.44 -37.86 -13.03
N HIS A 1058 6.57 -37.11 -14.12
CA HIS A 1058 7.53 -37.34 -15.20
C HIS A 1058 8.90 -36.68 -14.91
N SER A 1059 8.92 -35.60 -14.13
CA SER A 1059 10.14 -34.84 -13.78
C SER A 1059 10.94 -35.46 -12.63
N LYS A 1060 10.32 -36.24 -11.73
CA LYS A 1060 11.03 -36.89 -10.63
C LYS A 1060 12.01 -37.95 -11.15
N ALA A 1061 13.31 -37.68 -11.05
CA ALA A 1061 14.35 -38.70 -11.18
C ALA A 1061 14.10 -39.81 -10.14
N SER A 1062 14.01 -41.07 -10.60
CA SER A 1062 13.74 -42.23 -9.74
C SER A 1062 14.80 -42.40 -8.65
N MET A 1063 14.53 -41.90 -7.44
CA MET A 1063 15.32 -42.21 -6.25
C MET A 1063 14.93 -43.59 -5.72
N GLY A 1064 15.41 -44.64 -6.38
CA GLY A 1064 15.24 -46.03 -5.96
C GLY A 1064 16.43 -46.87 -6.41
N THR A 1065 16.98 -47.69 -5.52
CA THR A 1065 18.03 -48.66 -5.88
C THR A 1065 17.39 -49.89 -6.53
N LYS A 1066 17.92 -50.32 -7.68
CA LYS A 1066 17.49 -51.58 -8.32
C LYS A 1066 17.81 -52.75 -7.38
N GLU A 1067 16.80 -53.51 -7.01
CA GLU A 1067 16.95 -54.68 -6.14
C GLU A 1067 16.28 -55.90 -6.80
N PRO A 1068 16.65 -57.13 -6.41
CA PRO A 1068 15.95 -58.32 -6.89
C PRO A 1068 14.50 -58.34 -6.37
N VAL A 1069 13.52 -58.14 -7.25
CA VAL A 1069 12.10 -58.06 -6.87
C VAL A 1069 11.36 -59.35 -7.23
N ASP A 1070 10.50 -59.82 -6.33
CA ASP A 1070 9.55 -60.89 -6.62
C ASP A 1070 8.35 -60.35 -7.42
N ILE A 1071 8.35 -60.62 -8.73
CA ILE A 1071 7.31 -60.17 -9.66
C ILE A 1071 5.95 -60.80 -9.37
N ASN A 1072 5.89 -62.04 -8.87
CA ASN A 1072 4.61 -62.69 -8.57
C ASN A 1072 3.90 -61.97 -7.43
N MET A 1073 4.65 -61.59 -6.39
CA MET A 1073 4.12 -60.82 -5.26
C MET A 1073 3.59 -59.46 -5.72
N VAL A 1074 4.36 -58.74 -6.55
CA VAL A 1074 3.95 -57.42 -7.04
C VAL A 1074 2.73 -57.51 -7.97
N ALA A 1075 2.66 -58.53 -8.82
CA ALA A 1075 1.51 -58.78 -9.69
C ALA A 1075 0.23 -59.09 -8.89
N ASP A 1076 0.34 -59.91 -7.84
CA ASP A 1076 -0.78 -60.23 -6.94
C ASP A 1076 -1.28 -58.99 -6.19
N GLU A 1077 -0.38 -58.20 -5.61
CA GLU A 1077 -0.73 -56.96 -4.93
C GLU A 1077 -1.41 -55.98 -5.89
N SER A 1078 -0.88 -55.82 -7.11
CA SER A 1078 -1.35 -54.82 -8.07
C SER A 1078 -2.76 -55.10 -8.58
N ILE A 1079 -3.10 -56.36 -8.89
CA ILE A 1079 -4.45 -56.71 -9.35
C ILE A 1079 -5.47 -56.60 -8.22
N ARG A 1080 -5.09 -56.96 -6.98
CA ARG A 1080 -5.97 -56.81 -5.80
C ARG A 1080 -6.26 -55.34 -5.50
N LEU A 1081 -5.23 -54.49 -5.48
CA LEU A 1081 -5.37 -53.06 -5.25
C LEU A 1081 -6.28 -52.42 -6.31
N SER A 1082 -6.09 -52.77 -7.58
CA SER A 1082 -6.92 -52.27 -8.69
C SER A 1082 -8.38 -52.72 -8.57
N TYR A 1083 -8.61 -53.99 -8.20
CA TYR A 1083 -9.96 -54.53 -7.96
C TYR A 1083 -10.69 -53.84 -6.81
N HIS A 1084 -10.02 -53.65 -5.67
CA HIS A 1084 -10.62 -52.92 -4.55
C HIS A 1084 -10.81 -51.43 -4.87
N GLY A 1085 -9.90 -50.84 -5.64
CA GLY A 1085 -9.99 -49.46 -6.11
C GLY A 1085 -11.24 -49.22 -6.95
N ILE A 1086 -11.57 -50.09 -7.90
CA ILE A 1086 -12.76 -49.92 -8.73
C ILE A 1086 -14.06 -50.19 -7.95
N ARG A 1087 -14.08 -51.20 -7.06
CA ARG A 1087 -15.24 -51.50 -6.20
C ARG A 1087 -15.55 -50.39 -5.19
N ALA A 1088 -14.54 -49.65 -4.73
CA ALA A 1088 -14.73 -48.49 -3.87
C ALA A 1088 -15.39 -47.32 -4.63
N LYS A 1089 -15.11 -47.18 -5.93
CA LYS A 1089 -15.68 -46.13 -6.78
C LYS A 1089 -17.08 -46.47 -7.28
N GLU A 1090 -17.33 -47.72 -7.63
CA GLU A 1090 -18.64 -48.19 -8.10
C GLU A 1090 -19.18 -49.30 -7.20
N LYS A 1091 -20.20 -48.97 -6.38
CA LYS A 1091 -20.79 -49.89 -5.39
C LYS A 1091 -21.42 -51.15 -6.03
N ASP A 1092 -21.82 -51.08 -7.30
CA ASP A 1092 -22.49 -52.16 -8.04
C ASP A 1092 -21.54 -52.99 -8.93
N PHE A 1093 -20.22 -52.82 -8.79
CA PHE A 1093 -19.23 -53.55 -9.58
C PHE A 1093 -19.23 -55.06 -9.24
N LYS A 1094 -19.60 -55.91 -10.21
CA LYS A 1094 -19.62 -57.39 -10.09
C LYS A 1094 -18.55 -58.08 -10.96
N GLY A 1095 -17.36 -57.49 -11.05
CA GLY A 1095 -16.24 -58.10 -11.79
C GLY A 1095 -15.54 -59.23 -11.02
N GLU A 1096 -14.88 -60.10 -11.76
CA GLU A 1096 -14.00 -61.16 -11.26
C GLU A 1096 -12.57 -60.96 -11.76
N TYR A 1097 -11.60 -61.47 -11.00
CA TYR A 1097 -10.21 -61.48 -11.44
C TYR A 1097 -9.55 -62.83 -11.21
N TYR A 1098 -8.64 -63.19 -12.10
CA TYR A 1098 -7.98 -64.48 -12.12
C TYR A 1098 -6.46 -64.31 -12.13
N LYS A 1099 -5.74 -65.23 -11.50
CA LYS A 1099 -4.29 -65.19 -11.36
C LYS A 1099 -3.70 -66.53 -11.79
N GLU A 1100 -2.79 -66.50 -12.75
CA GLU A 1100 -2.01 -67.67 -13.18
C GLU A 1100 -0.52 -67.35 -13.05
N LEU A 1101 -0.01 -67.51 -11.84
CA LEU A 1101 1.37 -67.18 -11.49
C LEU A 1101 2.26 -68.44 -11.53
N SER A 1102 3.46 -68.32 -12.11
CA SER A 1102 4.38 -69.45 -12.24
C SER A 1102 5.15 -69.69 -10.94
N GLU A 1103 5.28 -70.94 -10.48
CA GLU A 1103 5.88 -71.28 -9.17
C GLU A 1103 7.37 -70.90 -9.01
N LYS A 1104 8.13 -70.74 -10.11
CA LYS A 1104 9.57 -70.41 -10.05
C LYS A 1104 9.98 -69.39 -11.12
N LEU A 1105 9.84 -68.11 -10.79
CA LEU A 1105 10.39 -67.00 -11.60
C LEU A 1105 11.75 -66.55 -11.07
N PRO A 1106 12.68 -66.15 -11.95
CA PRO A 1106 13.85 -65.39 -11.52
C PRO A 1106 13.44 -64.00 -11.01
N GLN A 1107 14.24 -63.42 -10.11
CA GLN A 1107 14.01 -62.06 -9.60
C GLN A 1107 14.84 -61.06 -10.43
N PRO A 1108 14.22 -60.20 -11.27
CA PRO A 1108 14.94 -59.20 -12.03
C PRO A 1108 15.35 -58.03 -11.11
N GLU A 1109 16.48 -57.38 -11.40
CA GLU A 1109 16.92 -56.17 -10.71
C GLU A 1109 16.14 -54.97 -11.22
N VAL A 1110 15.06 -54.63 -10.51
CA VAL A 1110 14.12 -53.56 -10.88
C VAL A 1110 13.74 -52.77 -9.61
N ILE A 1111 13.17 -51.59 -9.80
CA ILE A 1111 12.63 -50.81 -8.67
C ILE A 1111 11.19 -51.29 -8.43
N ARG A 1112 10.93 -51.87 -7.24
CA ARG A 1112 9.63 -52.48 -6.89
C ARG A 1112 8.45 -51.52 -7.13
N GLN A 1113 8.61 -50.25 -6.74
CA GLN A 1113 7.57 -49.23 -6.85
C GLN A 1113 7.21 -48.93 -8.31
N GLU A 1114 8.18 -48.94 -9.22
CA GLU A 1114 7.95 -48.65 -10.65
C GLU A 1114 7.17 -49.77 -11.32
N ILE A 1115 7.56 -51.02 -11.09
CA ILE A 1115 6.83 -52.19 -11.63
C ILE A 1115 5.42 -52.26 -11.06
N SER A 1116 5.24 -52.01 -9.75
CA SER A 1116 3.90 -51.96 -9.15
C SER A 1116 3.02 -50.90 -9.80
N ARG A 1117 3.56 -49.69 -10.03
CA ARG A 1117 2.83 -48.59 -10.68
C ARG A 1117 2.39 -48.95 -12.10
N ILE A 1118 3.26 -49.60 -12.87
CA ILE A 1118 2.97 -50.04 -14.24
C ILE A 1118 1.83 -51.07 -14.25
N LEU A 1119 1.93 -52.09 -13.39
CA LEU A 1119 0.92 -53.14 -13.32
C LEU A 1119 -0.43 -52.60 -12.81
N ILE A 1120 -0.44 -51.71 -11.81
CA ILE A 1120 -1.65 -51.03 -11.34
C ILE A 1120 -2.29 -50.21 -12.47
N ASN A 1121 -1.51 -49.43 -13.22
CA ASN A 1121 -2.02 -48.63 -14.33
C ASN A 1121 -2.71 -49.50 -15.40
N MET A 1122 -2.10 -50.63 -15.77
CA MET A 1122 -2.69 -51.55 -16.75
C MET A 1122 -3.91 -52.28 -16.20
N CYS A 1123 -3.84 -52.80 -14.98
CA CYS A 1123 -5.00 -53.45 -14.34
C CYS A 1123 -6.19 -52.50 -14.23
N ASN A 1124 -5.97 -51.24 -13.84
CA ASN A 1124 -7.04 -50.23 -13.78
C ASN A 1124 -7.67 -49.95 -15.16
N ASN A 1125 -6.86 -49.88 -16.22
CA ASN A 1125 -7.37 -49.69 -17.58
C ASN A 1125 -8.16 -50.92 -18.05
N SER A 1126 -7.68 -52.12 -17.77
CA SER A 1126 -8.37 -53.38 -18.08
C SER A 1126 -9.70 -53.53 -17.32
N PHE A 1127 -9.76 -53.19 -16.02
CA PHE A 1127 -11.00 -53.20 -15.27
C PHE A 1127 -12.00 -52.14 -15.76
N TYR A 1128 -11.51 -50.94 -16.12
CA TYR A 1128 -12.36 -49.91 -16.73
C TYR A 1128 -12.99 -50.38 -18.05
N ALA A 1129 -12.18 -50.95 -18.96
CA ALA A 1129 -12.66 -51.43 -20.25
C ALA A 1129 -13.66 -52.61 -20.10
N ALA A 1130 -13.40 -53.51 -19.16
CA ALA A 1130 -14.32 -54.61 -18.84
C ALA A 1130 -15.65 -54.10 -18.25
N GLN A 1131 -15.61 -53.07 -17.42
CA GLN A 1131 -16.79 -52.46 -16.83
C GLN A 1131 -17.62 -51.68 -17.85
N GLU A 1132 -16.98 -50.91 -18.73
CA GLU A 1132 -17.69 -50.18 -19.79
C GLU A 1132 -18.41 -51.13 -20.74
N LYS A 1133 -17.80 -52.28 -21.07
CA LYS A 1133 -18.50 -53.32 -21.83
C LYS A 1133 -19.68 -53.90 -21.07
N ALA A 1134 -19.59 -54.09 -19.74
CA ALA A 1134 -20.73 -54.53 -18.94
C ALA A 1134 -21.89 -53.52 -18.93
N LYS A 1135 -21.59 -52.22 -18.92
CA LYS A 1135 -22.62 -51.17 -19.03
C LYS A 1135 -23.28 -51.13 -20.41
N GLN A 1136 -22.55 -51.50 -21.47
CA GLN A 1136 -23.01 -51.44 -22.85
C GLN A 1136 -23.60 -52.78 -23.36
N SER A 1137 -23.33 -53.89 -22.68
CA SER A 1137 -23.79 -55.22 -23.07
C SER A 1137 -25.29 -55.39 -22.82
N LYS A 1138 -25.97 -56.05 -23.77
CA LYS A 1138 -27.38 -56.48 -23.61
C LYS A 1138 -27.51 -57.88 -22.98
N ASP A 1139 -26.38 -58.54 -22.72
CA ASP A 1139 -26.30 -59.84 -22.06
C ASP A 1139 -26.36 -59.66 -20.53
N PRO A 1140 -27.44 -60.09 -19.85
CA PRO A 1140 -27.59 -59.95 -18.40
C PRO A 1140 -26.55 -60.72 -17.57
N ASP A 1141 -25.89 -61.71 -18.18
CA ASP A 1141 -24.94 -62.61 -17.50
C ASP A 1141 -23.47 -62.25 -17.79
N PHE A 1142 -23.20 -61.13 -18.46
CA PHE A 1142 -21.83 -60.69 -18.73
C PHE A 1142 -21.11 -60.24 -17.46
N ILE A 1143 -20.04 -60.95 -17.10
CA ILE A 1143 -19.18 -60.64 -15.94
C ILE A 1143 -17.87 -60.02 -16.44
N PRO A 1144 -17.49 -58.81 -15.99
CA PRO A 1144 -16.16 -58.23 -16.24
C PRO A 1144 -15.06 -59.15 -15.69
N LYS A 1145 -14.10 -59.54 -16.52
CA LYS A 1145 -13.00 -60.44 -16.13
C LYS A 1145 -11.65 -59.83 -16.51
N VAL A 1146 -10.76 -59.75 -15.53
CA VAL A 1146 -9.35 -59.38 -15.73
C VAL A 1146 -8.45 -60.49 -15.21
N LYS A 1147 -7.51 -60.93 -16.03
CA LYS A 1147 -6.58 -62.02 -15.73
C LYS A 1147 -5.16 -61.49 -15.78
N ILE A 1148 -4.39 -61.75 -14.72
CA ILE A 1148 -2.93 -61.54 -14.73
C ILE A 1148 -2.22 -62.89 -14.69
N SER A 1149 -1.26 -63.09 -15.59
CA SER A 1149 -0.43 -64.29 -15.63
C SER A 1149 1.04 -63.96 -15.81
N THR A 1150 1.90 -64.86 -15.34
CA THR A 1150 3.35 -64.69 -15.43
C THR A 1150 4.00 -65.97 -15.91
N GLN A 1151 4.98 -65.88 -16.81
CA GLN A 1151 5.68 -67.03 -17.36
C GLN A 1151 7.19 -66.78 -17.47
N LYS A 1152 8.00 -67.81 -17.22
CA LYS A 1152 9.43 -67.78 -17.49
C LYS A 1152 9.70 -68.11 -18.96
N VAL A 1153 10.44 -67.25 -19.66
CA VAL A 1153 10.86 -67.44 -21.05
C VAL A 1153 12.39 -67.48 -21.15
N LYS A 1154 12.96 -68.02 -22.24
CA LYS A 1154 14.42 -68.28 -22.36
C LYS A 1154 15.33 -67.07 -22.06
N LYS A 1155 14.84 -65.84 -22.24
CA LYS A 1155 15.60 -64.59 -22.07
C LYS A 1155 15.10 -63.71 -20.92
N GLY A 1156 14.08 -64.12 -20.14
CA GLY A 1156 13.49 -63.25 -19.12
C GLY A 1156 12.16 -63.74 -18.55
N ILE A 1157 11.33 -62.79 -18.12
CA ILE A 1157 9.99 -62.99 -17.54
C ILE A 1157 8.97 -62.30 -18.44
N GLU A 1158 7.86 -62.97 -18.69
CA GLU A 1158 6.72 -62.42 -19.40
C GLU A 1158 5.54 -62.27 -18.42
N ILE A 1159 4.90 -61.10 -18.41
CA ILE A 1159 3.71 -60.78 -17.62
C ILE A 1159 2.60 -60.44 -18.60
N LYS A 1160 1.47 -61.14 -18.53
CA LYS A 1160 0.29 -60.87 -19.37
C LYS A 1160 -0.87 -60.39 -18.53
N ILE A 1161 -1.51 -59.30 -18.96
CA ILE A 1161 -2.74 -58.77 -18.38
C ILE A 1161 -3.79 -58.81 -19.48
N SER A 1162 -4.79 -59.67 -19.33
CA SER A 1162 -5.86 -59.88 -20.30
C SER A 1162 -7.20 -59.44 -19.70
N ASP A 1163 -8.03 -58.77 -20.48
CA ASP A 1163 -9.41 -58.44 -20.13
C ASP A 1163 -10.39 -58.84 -21.23
N ASN A 1164 -11.66 -58.98 -20.85
CA ASN A 1164 -12.77 -59.24 -21.76
C ASN A 1164 -13.58 -57.98 -22.11
N GLY A 1165 -12.96 -56.79 -22.02
CA GLY A 1165 -13.59 -55.49 -22.22
C GLY A 1165 -13.85 -55.12 -23.68
N THR A 1166 -14.11 -53.83 -23.94
CA THR A 1166 -14.57 -53.34 -25.25
C THR A 1166 -13.60 -53.61 -26.42
N GLY A 1167 -12.32 -53.88 -26.11
CA GLY A 1167 -11.25 -53.99 -27.11
C GLY A 1167 -10.79 -52.62 -27.60
N ILE A 1168 -9.54 -52.55 -28.06
CA ILE A 1168 -8.90 -51.40 -28.70
C ILE A 1168 -8.94 -51.58 -30.23
N PRO A 1169 -9.53 -50.64 -31.00
CA PRO A 1169 -9.53 -50.64 -32.46
C PRO A 1169 -8.11 -50.66 -33.08
N GLN A 1170 -7.93 -51.41 -34.16
CA GLN A 1170 -6.61 -51.69 -34.75
C GLN A 1170 -5.89 -50.43 -35.28
N ASP A 1171 -6.64 -49.40 -35.68
CA ASP A 1171 -6.15 -48.13 -36.19
C ASP A 1171 -5.55 -47.22 -35.10
N ILE A 1172 -5.92 -47.43 -33.83
CA ILE A 1172 -5.41 -46.63 -32.71
C ILE A 1172 -4.38 -47.35 -31.84
N ILE A 1173 -4.17 -48.67 -32.01
CA ILE A 1173 -3.19 -49.45 -31.23
C ILE A 1173 -1.79 -48.82 -31.27
N GLY A 1174 -1.35 -48.30 -32.42
CA GLY A 1174 -0.05 -47.62 -32.54
C GLY A 1174 0.04 -46.28 -31.80
N LYS A 1175 -1.10 -45.68 -31.46
CA LYS A 1175 -1.20 -44.36 -30.81
C LYS A 1175 -1.38 -44.43 -29.30
N ILE A 1176 -1.76 -45.57 -28.73
CA ILE A 1176 -2.07 -45.68 -27.29
C ILE A 1176 -0.86 -45.44 -26.35
N PHE A 1177 0.35 -45.57 -26.88
CA PHE A 1177 1.58 -45.28 -26.14
C PHE A 1177 2.12 -43.86 -26.41
N GLN A 1178 1.44 -43.07 -27.26
CA GLN A 1178 1.78 -41.67 -27.43
C GLN A 1178 1.29 -40.86 -26.21
N PRO A 1179 2.08 -39.89 -25.72
CA PRO A 1179 1.65 -39.01 -24.64
C PRO A 1179 0.32 -38.29 -24.98
N PHE A 1180 -0.53 -38.09 -23.97
CA PHE A 1180 -1.84 -37.42 -24.05
C PHE A 1180 -2.92 -38.13 -24.89
N PHE A 1181 -2.61 -39.26 -25.53
CA PHE A 1181 -3.62 -40.02 -26.25
C PHE A 1181 -4.56 -40.73 -25.27
N THR A 1182 -5.86 -40.42 -25.31
CA THR A 1182 -6.89 -41.11 -24.52
C THR A 1182 -8.18 -41.29 -25.30
N THR A 1183 -8.86 -42.42 -25.06
CA THR A 1183 -10.20 -42.72 -25.59
C THR A 1183 -11.29 -42.55 -24.53
N LYS A 1184 -10.94 -42.10 -23.31
CA LYS A 1184 -11.89 -41.87 -22.22
C LYS A 1184 -12.56 -40.49 -22.37
N PRO A 1185 -13.80 -40.30 -21.87
CA PRO A 1185 -14.45 -38.99 -21.86
C PRO A 1185 -13.65 -37.93 -21.10
N THR A 1186 -13.90 -36.66 -21.42
CA THR A 1186 -13.21 -35.50 -20.86
C THR A 1186 -13.25 -35.49 -19.33
N GLY A 1187 -12.09 -35.46 -18.67
CA GLY A 1187 -11.95 -35.47 -17.21
C GLY A 1187 -11.70 -36.84 -16.56
N LEU A 1188 -11.80 -37.95 -17.29
CA LEU A 1188 -11.61 -39.32 -16.74
C LEU A 1188 -10.24 -39.95 -17.07
N GLY A 1189 -9.39 -39.30 -17.86
CA GLY A 1189 -8.05 -39.79 -18.20
C GLY A 1189 -7.12 -38.70 -18.72
N THR A 1190 -5.84 -38.76 -18.34
CA THR A 1190 -4.79 -37.81 -18.75
C THR A 1190 -4.00 -38.25 -19.99
N GLY A 1191 -4.20 -39.47 -20.50
CA GLY A 1191 -3.47 -40.01 -21.64
C GLY A 1191 -1.97 -40.29 -21.41
N LEU A 1192 -1.45 -40.09 -20.20
CA LEU A 1192 -0.01 -40.24 -19.90
C LEU A 1192 0.38 -41.58 -19.25
N GLY A 1193 -0.58 -42.34 -18.73
CA GLY A 1193 -0.27 -43.55 -17.94
C GLY A 1193 0.40 -44.68 -18.73
N LEU A 1194 -0.02 -44.90 -19.98
CA LEU A 1194 0.52 -45.97 -20.83
C LEU A 1194 1.85 -45.59 -21.48
N SER A 1195 2.03 -44.32 -21.87
CA SER A 1195 3.31 -43.82 -22.39
C SER A 1195 4.42 -43.91 -21.33
N LEU A 1196 4.17 -43.46 -20.10
CA LEU A 1196 5.13 -43.62 -19.00
C LEU A 1196 5.47 -45.10 -18.72
N SER A 1197 4.47 -45.98 -18.83
CA SER A 1197 4.67 -47.42 -18.63
C SER A 1197 5.58 -48.01 -19.71
N TYR A 1198 5.41 -47.58 -20.96
CA TYR A 1198 6.24 -47.96 -22.10
C TYR A 1198 7.70 -47.53 -21.90
N ASP A 1199 7.94 -46.27 -21.57
CA ASP A 1199 9.29 -45.72 -21.39
C ASP A 1199 10.03 -46.36 -20.21
N THR A 1200 9.32 -46.60 -19.11
CA THR A 1200 9.89 -47.25 -17.93
C THR A 1200 10.33 -48.68 -18.26
N ILE A 1201 9.50 -49.47 -18.96
CA ILE A 1201 9.87 -50.84 -19.38
C ILE A 1201 11.06 -50.84 -20.34
N LYS A 1202 11.09 -49.90 -21.30
CA LYS A 1202 12.22 -49.72 -22.22
C LYS A 1202 13.52 -49.37 -21.49
N SER A 1203 13.45 -48.60 -20.40
CA SER A 1203 14.61 -48.28 -19.56
C SER A 1203 15.23 -49.54 -18.89
N TYR A 1204 14.43 -50.57 -18.66
CA TYR A 1204 14.86 -51.89 -18.18
C TYR A 1204 15.29 -52.86 -19.31
N GLN A 1205 15.41 -52.37 -20.55
CA GLN A 1205 15.64 -53.19 -21.76
C GLN A 1205 14.53 -54.23 -22.01
N GLY A 1206 13.33 -53.97 -21.48
CA GLY A 1206 12.15 -54.78 -21.70
C GLY A 1206 11.33 -54.35 -22.92
N GLU A 1207 10.23 -55.05 -23.16
CA GLU A 1207 9.28 -54.75 -24.24
C GLU A 1207 7.85 -54.84 -23.74
N ILE A 1208 6.98 -53.99 -24.28
CA ILE A 1208 5.54 -54.07 -24.05
C ILE A 1208 4.84 -54.17 -25.40
N SER A 1209 3.93 -55.12 -25.53
CA SER A 1209 3.08 -55.31 -26.69
C SER A 1209 1.62 -55.44 -26.28
N VAL A 1210 0.72 -55.16 -27.21
CA VAL A 1210 -0.71 -55.28 -27.00
C VAL A 1210 -1.33 -56.06 -28.16
N GLU A 1211 -2.18 -57.01 -27.81
CA GLU A 1211 -3.02 -57.74 -28.75
C GLU A 1211 -4.47 -57.44 -28.38
N SER A 1212 -5.27 -56.98 -29.33
CA SER A 1212 -6.66 -56.63 -29.05
C SER A 1212 -7.57 -57.04 -30.19
N GLN A 1213 -8.80 -57.44 -29.85
CA GLN A 1213 -9.87 -57.75 -30.79
C GLN A 1213 -11.12 -56.94 -30.43
N THR A 1214 -11.81 -56.40 -31.43
CA THR A 1214 -13.06 -55.63 -31.28
C THR A 1214 -14.22 -56.43 -31.88
N GLY A 1215 -15.40 -56.43 -31.24
CA GLY A 1215 -16.58 -57.22 -31.64
C GLY A 1215 -17.24 -57.94 -30.47
N GLU A 1216 -18.12 -58.92 -30.72
CA GLU A 1216 -18.82 -59.68 -29.66
C GLU A 1216 -17.84 -60.38 -28.70
N ASN A 1217 -16.74 -60.92 -29.21
CA ASN A 1217 -15.66 -61.54 -28.43
C ASN A 1217 -14.50 -60.56 -28.12
N SER A 1218 -14.79 -59.27 -27.95
CA SER A 1218 -13.73 -58.29 -27.70
C SER A 1218 -12.96 -58.58 -26.41
N SER A 1219 -11.63 -58.45 -26.54
CA SER A 1219 -10.66 -58.67 -25.47
C SER A 1219 -9.37 -57.92 -25.79
N THR A 1220 -8.64 -57.53 -24.75
CA THR A 1220 -7.32 -56.90 -24.87
C THR A 1220 -6.34 -57.62 -23.97
N THR A 1221 -5.14 -57.91 -24.49
CA THR A 1221 -4.05 -58.50 -23.74
C THR A 1221 -2.80 -57.64 -23.87
N PHE A 1222 -2.33 -57.10 -22.76
CA PHE A 1222 -1.03 -56.46 -22.65
C PHE A 1222 0.01 -57.50 -22.24
N THR A 1223 1.12 -57.57 -22.97
CA THR A 1223 2.25 -58.45 -22.67
C THR A 1223 3.47 -57.60 -22.36
N ILE A 1224 4.03 -57.77 -21.16
CA ILE A 1224 5.26 -57.12 -20.70
C ILE A 1224 6.37 -58.16 -20.62
N PHE A 1225 7.49 -57.90 -21.27
CA PHE A 1225 8.70 -58.69 -21.21
C PHE A 1225 9.79 -57.96 -20.42
N LEU A 1226 10.37 -58.63 -19.41
CA LEU A 1226 11.48 -58.13 -18.61
C LEU A 1226 12.70 -59.07 -18.71
N PRO A 1227 13.88 -58.59 -19.14
CA PRO A 1227 15.07 -59.42 -19.28
C PRO A 1227 15.72 -59.73 -17.92
N VAL A 1228 16.29 -60.93 -17.79
CA VAL A 1228 17.03 -61.36 -16.58
C VAL A 1228 18.46 -61.70 -16.99
N LYS A 1229 19.46 -61.01 -16.43
CA LYS A 1229 20.87 -61.33 -16.69
C LYS A 1229 21.25 -62.68 -16.04
N PRO A 1230 22.00 -63.56 -16.72
CA PRO A 1230 22.47 -64.80 -16.10
C PRO A 1230 23.44 -64.48 -14.96
N LYS A 1231 23.24 -65.09 -13.78
CA LYS A 1231 24.19 -65.03 -12.65
C LYS A 1231 25.56 -65.53 -13.15
N LYS A 1232 26.59 -64.67 -13.10
CA LYS A 1232 27.98 -65.14 -13.14
C LYS A 1232 28.20 -66.01 -11.90
N THR A 1233 28.27 -67.32 -12.07
CA THR A 1233 29.01 -68.18 -11.14
C THR A 1233 30.44 -67.67 -11.11
N THR A 1234 30.98 -67.50 -9.90
CA THR A 1234 32.37 -67.12 -9.60
C THR A 1234 33.38 -67.81 -10.50
#